data_AF-A0A0E9NG30-F1
#
_entry.id   AF-A0A0E9NG30-F1
#
_cell.length_a   1.000
_cell.length_b   1.000
_cell.length_c   1.000
_cell.angle_alpha   90.00
_cell.angle_beta   90.00
_cell.angle_gamma   90.00
#
_symmetry.space_group_name_H-M   'P 1'
#
loop_
_entity.id
_entity.type
_entity.pdbx_description
1 polymer ?
#
loop_
_entity_poly.entity_id
_entity_poly.type
_entity_poly.pdbx_seq_one_letter_code
_entity_poly.pdbx_strand_id
1 'polypeptide(L)'
;MSPHAESGDVLASSVSNLTGGRLPSPSIRFKSTTQLFLARKFPQALQKAQTLLDSSESAWKLKAWGLWIAILNAGADMNEDAGVEMWGKAEWERVKRLVREDGVWEEACQVFECEEIELSVDVVATLTLSSIRHASNLQPLQTRLEHLIASAPSSAELTEQVRTEHTKLLELYTLHLLPKLGEWEYAKEFVEGNTVLVDAEKDMWTSTLESLQEGERERAEAAEREAREEAEEAAEASKATKSSSSSPSSKSRKKSTSRKPVVAEMNGSTTPTKDPSSNAEDPIAPPYAASAAALPSSSSLSRFTKFSSFLFSVTSKYRSILRLLFMVIAIVEVVRRERVRERVKRGWGVVWEKVWQTVGMASKLTNAHLPPSRRQPPRVFLHHPTRRDHDVLPTPPHFSNCNRQHQFTKEERNIMTDRQYDIIVYGATGYTGTLVAQYLARNGPTSLSWAIAGRNHTKLQSTLTSLRSLSGFADRKEPGIVVADSGDKEALLEMVKQTKVVISTTGPFLKYGTLLVEACAESGTHYADITGEVPWVQDMITKCHDVAKETGAIVVPQAGYDSLPFDLGVETLVRGMREQGQDVKGVRFVVDKIRGGPSGGTLETIANMFETLPLRKIREAMTPYALSPVPRTPTATAPEVVMDPQSGKYLATSFTERMNGAIVERSWGLLNYGSDFSYREYLNVGKRVYGYLAIVLPILVMSMLATSPGRWMYRKLVREAGTGPTKEERESGCLLARVEGESTDGSVKAGVKITGKQDPGYGLTSLMLAEVGLCLAFNVDETRAKTMGGGVLTTACLGEPLRAQLEKAGFLFEFELIN
;
A
#
# COMPACT_ATOMS: atom_id res chain seq x y z
N MET A 1 -39.89 48.26 -62.36
CA MET A 1 -38.41 48.15 -62.38
C MET A 1 -37.92 48.30 -60.95
N SER A 2 -36.86 47.58 -60.58
CA SER A 2 -36.24 47.55 -59.23
C SER A 2 -35.44 48.85 -58.93
N PRO A 3 -34.78 49.05 -57.76
CA PRO A 3 -34.58 48.14 -56.60
C PRO A 3 -34.65 48.78 -55.17
N HIS A 4 -34.33 47.96 -54.14
CA HIS A 4 -33.79 48.27 -52.79
C HIS A 4 -34.71 48.72 -51.61
N ALA A 5 -34.13 48.49 -50.40
CA ALA A 5 -34.41 49.01 -49.05
C ALA A 5 -35.22 48.13 -48.04
N GLU A 6 -34.42 47.51 -47.15
CA GLU A 6 -34.56 46.97 -45.79
C GLU A 6 -35.82 47.13 -44.88
N SER A 7 -35.87 46.22 -43.90
CA SER A 7 -36.45 46.32 -42.54
C SER A 7 -37.94 45.99 -42.31
N GLY A 8 -38.22 45.38 -41.14
CA GLY A 8 -39.57 45.27 -40.54
C GLY A 8 -40.13 43.85 -40.38
N ASP A 9 -40.34 43.45 -39.12
CA ASP A 9 -41.23 42.35 -38.68
C ASP A 9 -42.69 42.53 -39.20
N VAL A 10 -43.63 41.58 -39.17
CA VAL A 10 -44.01 40.61 -38.10
C VAL A 10 -44.70 39.36 -38.73
N LEU A 11 -44.96 38.32 -37.93
CA LEU A 11 -45.88 37.18 -38.18
C LEU A 11 -45.33 35.92 -38.89
N ALA A 12 -44.14 35.45 -38.53
CA ALA A 12 -43.67 34.09 -38.87
C ALA A 12 -43.13 33.26 -37.67
N SER A 13 -43.22 33.78 -36.44
CA SER A 13 -42.41 33.36 -35.29
C SER A 13 -43.18 32.64 -34.16
N SER A 14 -44.09 31.71 -34.48
CA SER A 14 -44.96 31.05 -33.46
C SER A 14 -45.05 29.52 -33.49
N VAL A 15 -44.50 28.78 -34.48
CA VAL A 15 -44.70 27.31 -34.59
C VAL A 15 -43.41 26.55 -34.92
N SER A 16 -42.44 26.54 -33.99
CA SER A 16 -41.26 25.66 -34.04
C SER A 16 -40.53 25.45 -32.71
N ASN A 17 -40.71 26.32 -31.71
CA ASN A 17 -40.04 26.27 -30.40
C ASN A 17 -40.55 25.18 -29.41
N LEU A 18 -40.86 23.97 -29.89
CA LEU A 18 -41.38 22.85 -29.06
C LEU A 18 -40.68 21.49 -29.25
N THR A 19 -39.38 21.48 -29.58
CA THR A 19 -38.51 20.29 -29.38
C THR A 19 -37.04 20.65 -29.06
N GLY A 20 -36.75 21.91 -28.70
CA GLY A 20 -35.40 22.42 -28.42
C GLY A 20 -34.81 21.96 -27.09
N GLY A 21 -34.56 20.66 -26.93
CA GLY A 21 -33.90 20.08 -25.76
C GLY A 21 -32.45 20.55 -25.65
N ARG A 22 -32.21 21.60 -24.84
CA ARG A 22 -30.87 22.18 -24.62
C ARG A 22 -29.88 21.09 -24.20
N LEU A 23 -28.91 20.79 -25.07
CA LEU A 23 -27.95 19.70 -24.85
C LEU A 23 -27.26 19.85 -23.48
N PRO A 24 -27.05 18.75 -22.73
CA PRO A 24 -26.30 18.82 -21.49
C PRO A 24 -24.90 19.40 -21.73
N SER A 25 -24.38 20.14 -20.75
CA SER A 25 -23.05 20.74 -20.86
C SER A 25 -21.99 19.68 -21.20
N PRO A 26 -20.90 20.03 -21.91
CA PRO A 26 -19.87 19.07 -22.29
C PRO A 26 -19.33 18.26 -21.11
N SER A 27 -19.24 18.86 -19.91
CA SER A 27 -18.83 18.16 -18.69
C SER A 27 -19.82 17.08 -18.23
N ILE A 28 -21.13 17.26 -18.43
CA ILE A 28 -22.16 16.24 -18.15
C ILE A 28 -22.15 15.17 -19.25
N ARG A 29 -22.06 15.58 -20.52
CA ARG A 29 -21.94 14.64 -21.66
C ARG A 29 -20.72 13.74 -21.47
N PHE A 30 -19.53 14.32 -21.26
CA PHE A 30 -18.26 13.62 -21.02
C PHE A 30 -18.34 12.65 -19.84
N LYS A 31 -18.82 13.09 -18.67
CA LYS A 31 -19.06 12.20 -17.52
C LYS A 31 -19.97 11.02 -17.88
N SER A 32 -21.01 11.24 -18.69
CA SER A 32 -21.89 10.16 -19.15
C SER A 32 -21.19 9.19 -20.11
N THR A 33 -20.29 9.67 -20.96
CA THR A 33 -19.45 8.86 -21.86
C THR A 33 -18.45 8.02 -21.07
N THR A 34 -17.76 8.61 -20.09
CA THR A 34 -16.83 7.90 -19.19
C THR A 34 -17.55 6.79 -18.42
N GLN A 35 -18.78 7.02 -17.95
CA GLN A 35 -19.58 5.99 -17.28
C GLN A 35 -19.96 4.83 -18.20
N LEU A 36 -20.21 5.07 -19.49
CA LEU A 36 -20.44 3.99 -20.47
C LEU A 36 -19.16 3.19 -20.75
N PHE A 37 -18.01 3.87 -20.86
CA PHE A 37 -16.70 3.22 -21.00
C PHE A 37 -16.37 2.33 -19.78
N LEU A 38 -16.49 2.87 -18.56
CA LEU A 38 -16.27 2.11 -17.32
C LEU A 38 -17.25 0.93 -17.16
N ALA A 39 -18.50 1.07 -17.64
CA ALA A 39 -19.48 -0.01 -17.70
C ALA A 39 -19.26 -1.02 -18.85
N ARG A 40 -18.15 -0.91 -19.60
CA ARG A 40 -17.82 -1.72 -20.79
C ARG A 40 -18.91 -1.73 -21.86
N LYS A 41 -19.58 -0.59 -22.07
CA LYS A 41 -20.58 -0.39 -23.14
C LYS A 41 -19.94 0.35 -24.32
N PHE A 42 -18.85 -0.19 -24.84
CA PHE A 42 -17.94 0.54 -25.73
C PHE A 42 -18.59 1.12 -27.01
N PRO A 43 -19.52 0.45 -27.73
CA PRO A 43 -20.20 1.08 -28.87
C PRO A 43 -21.01 2.33 -28.47
N GLN A 44 -21.69 2.28 -27.32
CA GLN A 44 -22.47 3.41 -26.79
C GLN A 44 -21.57 4.53 -26.26
N ALA A 45 -20.38 4.17 -25.77
CA ALA A 45 -19.35 5.14 -25.38
C ALA A 45 -18.73 5.81 -26.63
N LEU A 46 -18.40 5.06 -27.69
CA LEU A 46 -17.79 5.60 -28.91
C LEU A 46 -18.73 6.61 -29.58
N GLN A 47 -19.99 6.24 -29.79
CA GLN A 47 -21.01 7.14 -30.35
C GLN A 47 -21.15 8.43 -29.54
N LYS A 48 -21.15 8.35 -28.20
CA LYS A 48 -21.20 9.53 -27.34
C LYS A 48 -19.90 10.34 -27.32
N ALA A 49 -18.74 9.70 -27.50
CA ALA A 49 -17.45 10.39 -27.60
C ALA A 49 -17.40 11.21 -28.90
N GLN A 50 -17.89 10.66 -30.01
CA GLN A 50 -17.95 11.38 -31.30
C GLN A 50 -18.81 12.65 -31.18
N THR A 51 -20.01 12.58 -30.57
CA THR A 51 -20.83 13.78 -30.28
C THR A 51 -20.22 14.81 -29.31
N LEU A 52 -19.01 14.57 -28.80
CA LEU A 52 -18.20 15.54 -28.04
C LEU A 52 -16.97 16.04 -28.83
N LEU A 53 -16.50 15.28 -29.82
CA LEU A 53 -15.53 15.73 -30.82
C LEU A 53 -16.16 16.74 -31.77
N ASP A 54 -17.42 16.54 -32.16
CA ASP A 54 -18.26 17.45 -32.95
C ASP A 54 -18.59 18.80 -32.22
N SER A 55 -17.97 19.05 -31.06
CA SER A 55 -18.28 20.19 -30.18
C SER A 55 -17.17 21.25 -30.26
N SER A 56 -17.51 22.49 -30.56
CA SER A 56 -16.58 23.63 -30.75
C SER A 56 -15.86 24.12 -29.48
N GLU A 57 -15.88 23.37 -28.39
CA GLU A 57 -15.15 23.69 -27.15
C GLU A 57 -13.82 22.90 -27.09
N SER A 58 -12.72 23.52 -27.54
CA SER A 58 -11.38 22.91 -27.64
C SER A 58 -10.93 22.14 -26.38
N ALA A 59 -11.12 22.72 -25.19
CA ALA A 59 -10.75 22.13 -23.91
C ALA A 59 -11.55 20.86 -23.53
N TRP A 60 -12.67 20.57 -24.22
CA TRP A 60 -13.39 19.30 -24.16
C TRP A 60 -13.12 18.41 -25.38
N LYS A 61 -12.86 18.98 -26.56
CA LYS A 61 -12.46 18.27 -27.80
C LYS A 61 -11.24 17.37 -27.53
N LEU A 62 -10.17 17.88 -26.92
CA LEU A 62 -8.98 17.10 -26.54
C LEU A 62 -9.26 15.99 -25.50
N LYS A 63 -10.18 16.23 -24.55
CA LYS A 63 -10.54 15.23 -23.52
C LYS A 63 -11.41 14.13 -24.10
N ALA A 64 -12.35 14.48 -24.97
CA ALA A 64 -13.17 13.55 -25.73
C ALA A 64 -12.30 12.69 -26.66
N TRP A 65 -11.26 13.27 -27.27
CA TRP A 65 -10.27 12.56 -28.09
C TRP A 65 -9.54 11.47 -27.30
N GLY A 66 -8.92 11.80 -26.17
CA GLY A 66 -8.25 10.80 -25.33
C GLY A 66 -9.18 9.67 -24.85
N LEU A 67 -10.46 9.97 -24.62
CA LEU A 67 -11.47 8.97 -24.29
C LEU A 67 -11.88 8.13 -25.51
N TRP A 68 -11.99 8.72 -26.70
CA TRP A 68 -12.31 8.04 -27.97
C TRP A 68 -11.20 7.04 -28.35
N ILE A 69 -9.93 7.45 -28.29
CA ILE A 69 -8.75 6.56 -28.46
C ILE A 69 -8.79 5.40 -27.45
N ALA A 70 -9.05 5.69 -26.17
CA ALA A 70 -9.15 4.65 -25.14
C ALA A 70 -10.28 3.64 -25.38
N ILE A 71 -11.40 4.09 -25.99
CA ILE A 71 -12.52 3.22 -26.39
C ILE A 71 -12.13 2.33 -27.58
N LEU A 72 -11.46 2.88 -28.59
CA LEU A 72 -10.99 2.13 -29.77
C LEU A 72 -9.97 1.05 -29.39
N ASN A 73 -8.96 1.40 -28.59
CA ASN A 73 -7.90 0.47 -28.18
C ASN A 73 -8.46 -0.67 -27.32
N ALA A 74 -9.41 -0.38 -26.42
CA ALA A 74 -10.13 -1.39 -25.67
C ALA A 74 -11.01 -2.32 -26.55
N GLY A 75 -11.37 -1.92 -27.78
CA GLY A 75 -12.01 -2.76 -28.79
C GLY A 75 -11.01 -3.58 -29.63
N ALA A 76 -9.84 -3.00 -29.94
CA ALA A 76 -8.76 -3.66 -30.66
C ALA A 76 -8.02 -4.74 -29.83
N ASP A 77 -8.02 -4.60 -28.50
CA ASP A 77 -7.53 -5.59 -27.52
C ASP A 77 -8.37 -6.87 -27.44
N MET A 78 -9.58 -6.91 -28.01
CA MET A 78 -10.51 -8.04 -27.82
C MET A 78 -10.15 -9.27 -28.64
N ASN A 79 -10.44 -10.45 -28.11
CA ASN A 79 -10.53 -11.67 -28.91
C ASN A 79 -11.83 -11.69 -29.74
N GLU A 80 -11.88 -12.52 -30.80
CA GLU A 80 -12.98 -12.48 -31.78
C GLU A 80 -14.36 -12.68 -31.17
N ASP A 81 -14.54 -13.67 -30.28
CA ASP A 81 -15.83 -13.92 -29.65
C ASP A 81 -16.37 -12.70 -28.88
N ALA A 82 -15.54 -12.06 -28.06
CA ALA A 82 -15.95 -10.92 -27.23
C ALA A 82 -16.10 -9.63 -28.05
N GLY A 83 -15.26 -9.43 -29.06
CA GLY A 83 -15.37 -8.31 -29.99
C GLY A 83 -16.66 -8.37 -30.80
N VAL A 84 -16.97 -9.54 -31.37
CA VAL A 84 -18.20 -9.79 -32.12
C VAL A 84 -19.44 -9.77 -31.21
N GLU A 85 -19.40 -10.30 -29.99
CA GLU A 85 -20.51 -10.19 -29.02
C GLU A 85 -20.82 -8.74 -28.66
N MET A 86 -19.80 -7.90 -28.44
CA MET A 86 -19.98 -6.55 -27.91
C MET A 86 -20.30 -5.50 -28.98
N TRP A 87 -19.65 -5.55 -30.14
CA TRP A 87 -19.76 -4.53 -31.18
C TRP A 87 -20.58 -4.99 -32.39
N GLY A 88 -20.75 -6.31 -32.58
CA GLY A 88 -21.17 -6.89 -33.84
C GLY A 88 -20.01 -6.96 -34.84
N LYS A 89 -19.99 -7.99 -35.69
CA LYS A 89 -18.83 -8.30 -36.54
C LYS A 89 -18.39 -7.13 -37.44
N ALA A 90 -19.32 -6.43 -38.09
CA ALA A 90 -18.98 -5.34 -39.00
C ALA A 90 -18.27 -4.16 -38.30
N GLU A 91 -18.75 -3.71 -37.15
CA GLU A 91 -18.15 -2.59 -36.42
C GLU A 91 -16.87 -3.01 -35.68
N TRP A 92 -16.78 -4.26 -35.19
CA TRP A 92 -15.53 -4.77 -34.63
C TRP A 92 -14.40 -4.85 -35.67
N GLU A 93 -14.70 -5.29 -36.90
CA GLU A 93 -13.75 -5.22 -38.01
C GLU A 93 -13.40 -3.78 -38.38
N ARG A 94 -14.35 -2.82 -38.31
CA ARG A 94 -14.06 -1.39 -38.53
C ARG A 94 -13.09 -0.84 -37.49
N VAL A 95 -13.36 -1.08 -36.20
CA VAL A 95 -12.50 -0.63 -35.08
C VAL A 95 -11.10 -1.27 -35.17
N LYS A 96 -11.00 -2.58 -35.42
CA LYS A 96 -9.70 -3.23 -35.66
C LYS A 96 -8.96 -2.61 -36.83
N ARG A 97 -9.62 -2.39 -37.97
CA ARG A 97 -8.99 -1.82 -39.17
C ARG A 97 -8.44 -0.43 -38.86
N LEU A 98 -9.28 0.44 -38.31
CA LEU A 98 -8.93 1.84 -38.03
C LEU A 98 -7.67 1.97 -37.18
N VAL A 99 -7.52 1.10 -36.17
CA VAL A 99 -6.39 1.12 -35.22
C VAL A 99 -5.16 0.32 -35.73
N ARG A 100 -5.34 -0.67 -36.61
CA ARG A 100 -4.24 -1.51 -37.15
C ARG A 100 -3.62 -0.98 -38.45
N GLU A 101 -4.40 -0.26 -39.25
CA GLU A 101 -4.03 0.29 -40.56
C GLU A 101 -3.82 1.83 -40.47
N ASP A 102 -3.52 2.33 -39.27
CA ASP A 102 -3.11 3.72 -38.97
C ASP A 102 -4.13 4.85 -39.30
N GLY A 103 -5.31 4.50 -39.81
CA GLY A 103 -6.40 5.44 -40.16
C GLY A 103 -6.93 6.31 -39.01
N VAL A 104 -6.53 6.04 -37.76
CA VAL A 104 -6.76 6.94 -36.61
C VAL A 104 -6.19 8.35 -36.85
N TRP A 105 -5.10 8.48 -37.61
CA TRP A 105 -4.49 9.77 -37.95
C TRP A 105 -5.37 10.58 -38.92
N GLU A 106 -6.01 9.94 -39.90
CA GLU A 106 -6.93 10.61 -40.82
C GLU A 106 -8.18 11.14 -40.10
N GLU A 107 -8.72 10.36 -39.16
CA GLU A 107 -9.79 10.80 -38.26
C GLU A 107 -9.30 11.94 -37.33
N ALA A 108 -8.02 11.98 -36.94
CA ALA A 108 -7.47 13.07 -36.13
C ALA A 108 -7.48 14.41 -36.88
N CYS A 109 -6.93 14.46 -38.08
CA CYS A 109 -6.90 15.68 -38.90
C CYS A 109 -8.34 16.16 -39.24
N GLN A 110 -9.25 15.23 -39.56
CA GLN A 110 -10.67 15.53 -39.77
C GLN A 110 -11.34 16.08 -38.51
N VAL A 111 -11.09 15.47 -37.34
CA VAL A 111 -11.65 15.91 -36.06
C VAL A 111 -11.11 17.27 -35.66
N PHE A 112 -9.80 17.53 -35.77
CA PHE A 112 -9.20 18.78 -35.33
C PHE A 112 -9.27 19.92 -36.36
N GLU A 113 -9.70 19.63 -37.59
CA GLU A 113 -9.90 20.61 -38.69
C GLU A 113 -8.59 21.29 -39.10
N CYS A 114 -7.48 20.55 -39.09
CA CYS A 114 -6.12 21.04 -39.31
C CYS A 114 -5.27 20.07 -40.14
N GLU A 115 -4.11 20.52 -40.64
CA GLU A 115 -3.12 19.63 -41.24
C GLU A 115 -2.39 18.79 -40.17
N GLU A 116 -1.74 17.71 -40.59
CA GLU A 116 -1.07 16.77 -39.67
C GLU A 116 0.07 17.43 -38.88
N ILE A 117 0.77 18.38 -39.51
CA ILE A 117 1.82 19.19 -38.87
C ILE A 117 1.28 20.22 -37.86
N GLU A 118 -0.02 20.47 -37.84
CA GLU A 118 -0.69 21.38 -36.91
C GLU A 118 -1.29 20.64 -35.69
N LEU A 119 -1.22 19.30 -35.67
CA LEU A 119 -1.72 18.50 -34.55
C LEU A 119 -0.90 18.77 -33.27
N SER A 120 -1.57 19.25 -32.23
CA SER A 120 -0.95 19.46 -30.91
C SER A 120 -0.26 18.20 -30.39
N VAL A 121 0.90 18.34 -29.75
CA VAL A 121 1.75 17.20 -29.37
C VAL A 121 1.05 16.20 -28.43
N ASP A 122 0.09 16.63 -27.62
CA ASP A 122 -0.70 15.72 -26.77
C ASP A 122 -1.64 14.81 -27.61
N VAL A 123 -2.08 15.24 -28.80
CA VAL A 123 -2.79 14.39 -29.77
C VAL A 123 -1.81 13.43 -30.44
N VAL A 124 -0.68 13.93 -30.93
CA VAL A 124 0.40 13.12 -31.54
C VAL A 124 0.88 12.02 -30.58
N ALA A 125 1.00 12.30 -29.28
CA ALA A 125 1.33 11.32 -28.26
C ALA A 125 0.29 10.19 -28.17
N THR A 126 -1.01 10.53 -28.14
CA THR A 126 -2.08 9.50 -28.10
C THR A 126 -2.13 8.64 -29.35
N LEU A 127 -1.87 9.23 -30.53
CA LEU A 127 -1.79 8.51 -31.80
C LEU A 127 -0.57 7.58 -31.83
N THR A 128 0.62 8.11 -31.53
CA THR A 128 1.89 7.36 -31.50
C THR A 128 1.81 6.14 -30.59
N LEU A 129 1.34 6.31 -29.35
CA LEU A 129 1.18 5.20 -28.39
C LEU A 129 0.08 4.21 -28.79
N SER A 130 -0.91 4.64 -29.60
CA SER A 130 -1.93 3.78 -30.16
C SER A 130 -1.36 2.92 -31.29
N SER A 131 -0.68 3.53 -32.26
CA SER A 131 -0.05 2.84 -33.39
C SER A 131 1.08 1.91 -32.93
N ILE A 132 1.96 2.32 -32.00
CA ILE A 132 2.97 1.43 -31.38
C ILE A 132 2.37 0.16 -30.77
N ARG A 133 1.15 0.24 -30.23
CA ARG A 133 0.49 -0.88 -29.56
C ARG A 133 -0.24 -1.83 -30.51
N HIS A 134 -0.69 -1.34 -31.67
CA HIS A 134 -1.70 -2.01 -32.48
C HIS A 134 -1.43 -2.05 -33.99
N ALA A 135 -0.64 -1.14 -34.54
CA ALA A 135 -0.39 -1.08 -35.98
C ALA A 135 0.33 -2.35 -36.48
N SER A 136 -0.02 -2.80 -37.67
CA SER A 136 0.66 -3.94 -38.32
C SER A 136 2.03 -3.59 -38.90
N ASN A 137 2.30 -2.29 -39.08
CA ASN A 137 3.55 -1.72 -39.58
C ASN A 137 3.79 -0.36 -38.91
N LEU A 138 5.02 -0.12 -38.42
CA LEU A 138 5.41 1.12 -37.75
C LEU A 138 6.19 2.10 -38.66
N GLN A 139 6.55 1.69 -39.88
CA GLN A 139 7.25 2.55 -40.84
C GLN A 139 6.48 3.84 -41.21
N PRO A 140 5.13 3.84 -41.40
CA PRO A 140 4.41 5.10 -41.63
C PRO A 140 4.56 6.06 -40.46
N LEU A 141 4.42 5.55 -39.23
CA LEU A 141 4.56 6.32 -37.99
C LEU A 141 5.97 6.92 -37.82
N GLN A 142 7.01 6.21 -38.26
CA GLN A 142 8.38 6.71 -38.29
C GLN A 142 8.49 7.94 -39.20
N THR A 143 8.04 7.84 -40.45
CA THR A 143 8.04 8.97 -41.40
C THR A 143 7.18 10.14 -40.92
N ARG A 144 6.03 9.89 -40.26
CA ARG A 144 5.20 10.95 -39.64
C ARG A 144 5.97 11.72 -38.56
N LEU A 145 6.59 11.02 -37.61
CA LEU A 145 7.35 11.66 -36.53
C LEU A 145 8.61 12.37 -37.03
N GLU A 146 9.32 11.79 -38.00
CA GLU A 146 10.46 12.44 -38.67
C GLU A 146 10.04 13.75 -39.35
N HIS A 147 8.91 13.76 -40.06
CA HIS A 147 8.37 14.97 -40.69
C HIS A 147 7.94 16.02 -39.65
N LEU A 148 7.29 15.61 -38.56
CA LEU A 148 6.91 16.50 -37.46
C LEU A 148 8.13 17.13 -36.78
N ILE A 149 9.16 16.34 -36.47
CA ILE A 149 10.43 16.80 -35.90
C ILE A 149 11.16 17.75 -36.87
N ALA A 150 11.22 17.40 -38.15
CA ALA A 150 11.84 18.25 -39.18
C ALA A 150 11.07 19.55 -39.46
N SER A 151 9.77 19.60 -39.16
CA SER A 151 8.94 20.80 -39.31
C SER A 151 9.08 21.81 -38.15
N ALA A 152 9.75 21.45 -37.06
CA ALA A 152 9.89 22.30 -35.89
C ALA A 152 10.75 23.56 -36.17
N PRO A 153 10.40 24.74 -35.64
CA PRO A 153 11.14 25.98 -35.89
C PRO A 153 12.55 25.94 -35.27
N SER A 154 13.49 26.60 -35.94
CA SER A 154 14.92 26.54 -35.58
C SER A 154 15.21 27.07 -34.16
N SER A 155 16.26 26.54 -33.53
CA SER A 155 16.55 26.73 -32.11
C SER A 155 16.80 28.17 -31.65
N ALA A 156 16.97 29.12 -32.58
CA ALA A 156 17.17 30.54 -32.30
C ALA A 156 15.90 31.30 -31.87
N GLU A 157 14.70 30.77 -32.17
CA GLU A 157 13.41 31.48 -31.96
C GLU A 157 12.48 30.76 -30.96
N LEU A 158 12.95 29.69 -30.31
CA LEU A 158 12.14 28.85 -29.44
C LEU A 158 11.71 29.56 -28.14
N THR A 159 10.39 29.73 -27.96
CA THR A 159 9.81 29.95 -26.64
C THR A 159 9.89 28.67 -25.80
N GLU A 160 9.82 28.81 -24.48
CA GLU A 160 9.87 27.68 -23.52
C GLU A 160 8.80 26.61 -23.81
N GLN A 161 7.61 27.04 -24.25
CA GLN A 161 6.53 26.15 -24.66
C GLN A 161 6.91 25.32 -25.90
N VAL A 162 7.38 25.96 -26.98
CA VAL A 162 7.71 25.25 -28.22
C VAL A 162 8.91 24.31 -28.03
N ARG A 163 9.89 24.68 -27.18
CA ARG A 163 10.94 23.74 -26.75
C ARG A 163 10.33 22.52 -26.06
N THR A 164 9.44 22.73 -25.08
CA THR A 164 8.80 21.64 -24.33
C THR A 164 7.98 20.71 -25.23
N GLU A 165 7.27 21.27 -26.20
CA GLU A 165 6.49 20.52 -27.19
C GLU A 165 7.40 19.73 -28.14
N HIS A 166 8.51 20.32 -28.61
CA HIS A 166 9.48 19.60 -29.43
C HIS A 166 10.21 18.50 -28.67
N THR A 167 10.63 18.72 -27.42
CA THR A 167 11.26 17.68 -26.57
C THR A 167 10.34 16.47 -26.38
N LYS A 168 9.02 16.65 -26.21
CA LYS A 168 8.05 15.55 -26.20
C LYS A 168 8.02 14.74 -27.51
N LEU A 169 8.15 15.40 -28.68
CA LEU A 169 8.20 14.71 -29.97
C LEU A 169 9.49 13.87 -30.10
N LEU A 170 10.63 14.42 -29.66
CA LEU A 170 11.90 13.70 -29.58
C LEU A 170 11.83 12.51 -28.61
N GLU A 171 11.10 12.62 -27.49
CA GLU A 171 10.88 11.56 -26.51
C GLU A 171 10.04 10.41 -27.11
N LEU A 172 8.94 10.75 -27.80
CA LEU A 172 8.07 9.80 -28.50
C LEU A 172 8.82 9.03 -29.60
N TYR A 173 9.68 9.71 -30.35
CA TYR A 173 10.50 9.09 -31.38
C TYR A 173 11.59 8.19 -30.78
N THR A 174 12.44 8.72 -29.90
CA THR A 174 13.63 8.02 -29.41
C THR A 174 13.34 6.95 -28.35
N LEU A 175 12.49 7.22 -27.36
CA LEU A 175 12.29 6.31 -26.21
C LEU A 175 11.12 5.34 -26.40
N HIS A 176 10.24 5.59 -27.39
CA HIS A 176 9.08 4.74 -27.65
C HIS A 176 9.09 4.08 -29.04
N LEU A 177 9.40 4.80 -30.13
CA LEU A 177 9.32 4.24 -31.48
C LEU A 177 10.56 3.46 -31.91
N LEU A 178 11.75 4.04 -31.87
CA LEU A 178 12.98 3.35 -32.30
C LEU A 178 13.23 2.02 -31.53
N PRO A 179 13.02 1.94 -30.20
CA PRO A 179 12.97 0.68 -29.42
C PRO A 179 11.94 -0.37 -29.85
N LYS A 180 10.93 0.02 -30.62
CA LYS A 180 9.88 -0.88 -31.15
C LYS A 180 10.16 -1.33 -32.59
N LEU A 181 10.98 -0.57 -33.32
CA LEU A 181 11.61 -0.98 -34.58
C LEU A 181 12.86 -1.84 -34.35
N GLY A 182 13.52 -1.70 -33.19
CA GLY A 182 14.78 -2.35 -32.85
C GLY A 182 16.02 -1.52 -33.21
N GLU A 183 15.84 -0.23 -33.52
CA GLU A 183 16.86 0.69 -34.02
C GLU A 183 17.66 1.33 -32.87
N TRP A 184 18.16 0.50 -31.95
CA TRP A 184 18.76 0.91 -30.67
C TRP A 184 19.99 1.81 -30.80
N GLU A 185 20.92 1.46 -31.69
CA GLU A 185 22.16 2.23 -31.83
C GLU A 185 21.88 3.56 -32.55
N TYR A 186 20.97 3.57 -33.52
CA TYR A 186 20.49 4.81 -34.14
C TYR A 186 19.76 5.72 -33.13
N ALA A 187 19.00 5.15 -32.18
CA ALA A 187 18.39 5.93 -31.10
C ALA A 187 19.43 6.60 -30.20
N LYS A 188 20.56 5.93 -29.90
CA LYS A 188 21.68 6.52 -29.14
C LYS A 188 22.38 7.62 -29.93
N GLU A 189 22.76 7.35 -31.18
CA GLU A 189 23.38 8.33 -32.10
C GLU A 189 22.49 9.58 -32.26
N PHE A 190 21.17 9.40 -32.38
CA PHE A 190 20.21 10.50 -32.47
C PHE A 190 20.14 11.33 -31.19
N VAL A 191 20.19 10.72 -30.00
CA VAL A 191 20.22 11.43 -28.70
C VAL A 191 21.52 12.21 -28.53
N GLU A 192 22.67 11.58 -28.79
CA GLU A 192 23.98 12.23 -28.71
C GLU A 192 24.10 13.40 -29.69
N GLY A 193 23.68 13.21 -30.95
CA GLY A 193 23.70 14.21 -32.01
C GLY A 193 22.65 15.32 -31.89
N ASN A 194 21.67 15.20 -30.98
CA ASN A 194 20.59 16.18 -30.86
C ASN A 194 21.11 17.54 -30.34
N THR A 195 20.59 18.65 -30.89
CA THR A 195 20.99 20.02 -30.50
C THR A 195 19.96 20.75 -29.64
N VAL A 196 18.81 20.13 -29.35
CA VAL A 196 17.74 20.67 -28.49
C VAL A 196 17.81 20.11 -27.07
N LEU A 197 18.20 18.83 -26.93
CA LEU A 197 18.45 18.19 -25.63
C LEU A 197 19.71 18.75 -24.96
N VAL A 198 19.63 19.07 -23.66
CA VAL A 198 20.83 19.40 -22.86
C VAL A 198 21.55 18.12 -22.41
N ASP A 199 22.83 18.22 -22.05
CA ASP A 199 23.67 17.06 -21.73
C ASP A 199 23.06 16.15 -20.64
N ALA A 200 22.46 16.73 -19.60
CA ALA A 200 21.77 15.98 -18.54
C ALA A 200 20.48 15.26 -19.01
N GLU A 201 19.82 15.75 -20.08
CA GLU A 201 18.72 15.02 -20.73
C GLU A 201 19.27 13.87 -21.58
N LYS A 202 20.39 14.08 -22.29
CA LYS A 202 21.06 13.04 -23.07
C LYS A 202 21.52 11.88 -22.20
N ASP A 203 22.22 12.15 -21.10
CA ASP A 203 22.64 11.13 -20.12
C ASP A 203 21.46 10.31 -19.61
N MET A 204 20.36 10.98 -19.27
CA MET A 204 19.12 10.35 -18.81
C MET A 204 18.46 9.49 -19.90
N TRP A 205 18.43 9.96 -21.15
CA TRP A 205 17.78 9.28 -22.26
C TRP A 205 18.61 8.08 -22.73
N THR A 206 19.94 8.19 -22.82
CA THR A 206 20.86 7.08 -23.11
C THR A 206 20.76 5.99 -22.04
N SER A 207 20.80 6.35 -20.76
CA SER A 207 20.61 5.36 -19.67
C SER A 207 19.21 4.71 -19.69
N THR A 208 18.18 5.45 -20.12
CA THR A 208 16.84 4.90 -20.34
C THR A 208 16.79 3.94 -21.52
N LEU A 209 17.46 4.25 -22.63
CA LEU A 209 17.59 3.35 -23.79
C LEU A 209 18.30 2.05 -23.43
N GLU A 210 19.41 2.10 -22.67
CA GLU A 210 20.10 0.90 -22.17
C GLU A 210 19.19 0.02 -21.30
N SER A 211 18.45 0.64 -20.37
CA SER A 211 17.50 -0.06 -19.50
C SER A 211 16.35 -0.70 -20.29
N LEU A 212 15.86 -0.04 -21.35
CA LEU A 212 14.86 -0.58 -22.26
C LEU A 212 15.43 -1.72 -23.15
N GLN A 213 16.68 -1.59 -23.61
CA GLN A 213 17.37 -2.57 -24.47
C GLN A 213 17.58 -3.90 -23.72
N GLU A 214 18.14 -3.84 -22.51
CA GLU A 214 18.29 -5.03 -21.66
C GLU A 214 16.92 -5.57 -21.22
N GLY A 215 15.94 -4.71 -20.96
CA GLY A 215 14.57 -5.09 -20.63
C GLY A 215 13.78 -5.76 -21.76
N GLU A 216 14.10 -5.52 -23.05
CA GLU A 216 13.62 -6.32 -24.19
C GLU A 216 14.41 -7.63 -24.33
N ARG A 217 15.73 -7.57 -24.14
CA ARG A 217 16.61 -8.75 -24.19
C ARG A 217 16.24 -9.82 -23.17
N GLU A 218 16.06 -9.46 -21.90
CA GLU A 218 15.61 -10.40 -20.84
C GLU A 218 14.31 -11.10 -21.24
N ARG A 219 13.39 -10.39 -21.91
CA ARG A 219 12.12 -10.94 -22.39
C ARG A 219 12.29 -11.86 -23.60
N ALA A 220 13.19 -11.55 -24.53
CA ALA A 220 13.54 -12.45 -25.63
C ALA A 220 14.19 -13.75 -25.10
N GLU A 221 15.17 -13.63 -24.21
CA GLU A 221 15.83 -14.77 -23.57
C GLU A 221 14.86 -15.58 -22.69
N ALA A 222 13.85 -14.95 -22.08
CA ALA A 222 12.80 -15.65 -21.33
C ALA A 222 11.83 -16.40 -22.25
N ALA A 223 11.40 -15.78 -23.35
CA ALA A 223 10.51 -16.41 -24.34
C ALA A 223 11.19 -17.58 -25.06
N GLU A 224 12.49 -17.49 -25.36
CA GLU A 224 13.25 -18.62 -25.92
C GLU A 224 13.34 -19.78 -24.92
N ARG A 225 13.54 -19.49 -23.62
CA ARG A 225 13.51 -20.52 -22.55
C ARG A 225 12.13 -21.17 -22.44
N GLU A 226 11.06 -20.39 -22.42
CA GLU A 226 9.69 -20.90 -22.33
C GLU A 226 9.33 -21.77 -23.55
N ALA A 227 9.62 -21.29 -24.77
CA ALA A 227 9.42 -22.07 -26.00
C ALA A 227 10.27 -23.35 -26.05
N ARG A 228 11.48 -23.35 -25.46
CA ARG A 228 12.34 -24.52 -25.33
C ARG A 228 11.80 -25.52 -24.29
N GLU A 229 11.29 -25.06 -23.16
CA GLU A 229 10.64 -25.90 -22.16
C GLU A 229 9.34 -26.52 -22.72
N GLU A 230 8.52 -25.76 -23.45
CA GLU A 230 7.35 -26.29 -24.16
C GLU A 230 7.72 -27.34 -25.23
N ALA A 231 8.77 -27.07 -26.01
CA ALA A 231 9.27 -28.02 -27.01
C ALA A 231 9.82 -29.32 -26.38
N GLU A 232 10.43 -29.22 -25.19
CA GLU A 232 10.95 -30.37 -24.44
C GLU A 232 9.81 -31.18 -23.80
N GLU A 233 8.83 -30.56 -23.11
CA GLU A 233 7.63 -31.24 -22.60
C GLU A 233 6.83 -31.90 -23.76
N ALA A 234 6.71 -31.24 -24.92
CA ALA A 234 6.07 -31.83 -26.11
C ALA A 234 6.86 -33.01 -26.70
N ALA A 235 8.20 -32.94 -26.70
CA ALA A 235 9.05 -34.05 -27.15
C ALA A 235 8.99 -35.24 -26.20
N GLU A 236 8.91 -35.02 -24.88
CA GLU A 236 8.68 -36.09 -23.88
C GLU A 236 7.30 -36.73 -24.05
N ALA A 237 6.24 -35.94 -24.22
CA ALA A 237 4.90 -36.45 -24.49
C ALA A 237 4.86 -37.32 -25.78
N SER A 238 5.57 -36.91 -26.83
CA SER A 238 5.70 -37.68 -28.07
C SER A 238 6.46 -39.00 -27.87
N LYS A 239 7.56 -39.01 -27.09
CA LYS A 239 8.30 -40.22 -26.71
C LYS A 239 7.43 -41.18 -25.90
N ALA A 240 6.68 -40.68 -24.92
CA ALA A 240 5.75 -41.48 -24.11
C ALA A 240 4.64 -42.13 -24.97
N THR A 241 4.11 -41.40 -25.95
CA THR A 241 3.09 -41.94 -26.86
C THR A 241 3.66 -43.04 -27.77
N LYS A 242 4.93 -42.96 -28.17
CA LYS A 242 5.60 -43.99 -28.99
C LYS A 242 5.97 -45.26 -28.20
N SER A 243 6.13 -45.20 -26.88
CA SER A 243 6.42 -46.38 -26.07
C SER A 243 5.21 -47.28 -25.83
N SER A 244 3.99 -46.77 -25.97
CA SER A 244 2.74 -47.52 -25.78
C SER A 244 2.23 -48.24 -27.04
N SER A 245 2.88 -48.06 -28.20
CA SER A 245 2.43 -48.58 -29.49
C SER A 245 3.30 -49.72 -30.06
N SER A 246 3.65 -50.71 -29.25
CA SER A 246 4.13 -52.02 -29.75
C SER A 246 3.47 -53.18 -29.00
N SER A 247 2.69 -53.99 -29.72
CA SER A 247 2.11 -55.25 -29.24
C SER A 247 1.85 -56.19 -30.43
N PRO A 248 1.91 -57.52 -30.25
CA PRO A 248 2.31 -58.41 -31.33
C PRO A 248 1.16 -58.90 -32.22
N SER A 249 1.43 -59.02 -33.52
CA SER A 249 0.60 -59.76 -34.47
C SER A 249 1.16 -61.17 -34.75
N SER A 250 0.29 -62.17 -34.67
CA SER A 250 0.56 -63.54 -35.12
C SER A 250 0.21 -63.66 -36.62
N LYS A 251 0.67 -64.58 -37.48
CA LYS A 251 1.25 -65.94 -37.35
C LYS A 251 2.02 -66.25 -38.65
N SER A 252 3.10 -67.05 -38.62
CA SER A 252 3.30 -68.17 -39.57
C SER A 252 4.47 -69.08 -39.14
N ARG A 253 4.69 -70.20 -39.83
CA ARG A 253 5.55 -71.33 -39.40
C ARG A 253 6.39 -71.87 -40.56
N LYS A 254 7.72 -71.85 -40.45
CA LYS A 254 8.65 -72.68 -41.26
C LYS A 254 9.89 -73.09 -40.44
N LYS A 255 10.59 -74.14 -40.89
CA LYS A 255 11.63 -74.86 -40.13
C LYS A 255 13.06 -74.55 -40.60
N SER A 256 13.99 -74.45 -39.66
CA SER A 256 15.40 -74.93 -39.75
C SER A 256 15.97 -74.98 -38.31
N THR A 257 16.18 -76.12 -37.64
CA THR A 257 17.14 -77.24 -37.81
C THR A 257 18.58 -76.99 -37.30
N SER A 258 18.91 -77.61 -36.15
CA SER A 258 20.27 -77.95 -35.66
C SER A 258 21.16 -76.78 -35.19
N ARG A 259 21.94 -76.87 -34.10
CA ARG A 259 22.60 -78.04 -33.45
C ARG A 259 22.38 -78.15 -31.92
N LYS A 260 23.08 -79.10 -31.27
CA LYS A 260 22.88 -79.61 -29.89
C LYS A 260 23.98 -79.16 -28.86
N PRO A 261 23.80 -79.42 -27.54
CA PRO A 261 24.56 -78.78 -26.43
C PRO A 261 25.31 -79.81 -25.53
N VAL A 262 25.18 -79.70 -24.19
CA VAL A 262 25.70 -80.57 -23.09
C VAL A 262 27.20 -80.28 -22.77
N VAL A 263 27.75 -80.34 -21.54
CA VAL A 263 27.34 -80.83 -20.19
C VAL A 263 27.24 -79.64 -19.17
N ALA A 264 27.26 -79.67 -17.82
CA ALA A 264 27.48 -80.67 -16.74
C ALA A 264 26.62 -80.37 -15.47
N GLU A 265 26.78 -81.19 -14.43
CA GLU A 265 26.20 -81.12 -13.06
C GLU A 265 27.20 -80.43 -12.07
N MET A 266 27.07 -80.33 -10.73
CA MET A 266 26.41 -81.16 -9.70
C MET A 266 26.29 -80.43 -8.33
N ASN A 267 25.74 -81.09 -7.30
CA ASN A 267 25.41 -80.53 -5.96
C ASN A 267 26.56 -80.51 -4.94
N GLY A 268 26.44 -79.72 -3.86
CA GLY A 268 27.23 -79.85 -2.63
C GLY A 268 26.82 -78.88 -1.51
N SER A 269 26.76 -79.35 -0.25
CA SER A 269 26.36 -78.55 0.93
C SER A 269 27.24 -78.86 2.14
N THR A 270 27.60 -77.86 2.94
CA THR A 270 27.84 -77.97 4.41
C THR A 270 27.96 -76.61 5.10
N THR A 271 27.62 -76.57 6.39
CA THR A 271 28.03 -75.56 7.38
C THR A 271 28.93 -76.22 8.44
N PRO A 272 29.65 -75.45 9.29
CA PRO A 272 29.22 -75.34 10.71
C PRO A 272 29.51 -73.97 11.36
N THR A 273 29.48 -73.90 12.70
CA THR A 273 29.36 -72.69 13.56
C THR A 273 30.55 -72.48 14.52
N LYS A 274 30.73 -71.23 15.05
CA LYS A 274 30.88 -70.90 16.51
C LYS A 274 31.43 -69.48 16.85
N ASP A 275 30.88 -68.91 17.94
CA ASP A 275 31.43 -67.85 18.83
C ASP A 275 32.29 -68.49 19.97
N PRO A 276 32.95 -67.79 20.96
CA PRO A 276 32.72 -66.41 21.46
C PRO A 276 33.91 -65.55 22.04
N SER A 277 33.58 -64.29 22.39
CA SER A 277 34.03 -63.45 23.55
C SER A 277 35.50 -63.00 23.78
N SER A 278 35.70 -61.68 24.07
CA SER A 278 36.34 -61.19 25.32
C SER A 278 36.40 -59.63 25.51
N ASN A 279 36.37 -59.23 26.79
CA ASN A 279 36.71 -58.00 27.55
C ASN A 279 37.84 -57.04 27.04
N ALA A 280 38.08 -55.80 27.54
CA ALA A 280 37.34 -54.77 28.32
C ALA A 280 38.22 -53.48 28.54
N GLU A 281 37.77 -52.54 29.40
CA GLU A 281 38.45 -51.38 30.06
C GLU A 281 38.25 -49.93 29.52
N ASP A 282 38.11 -48.97 30.46
CA ASP A 282 37.80 -47.53 30.31
C ASP A 282 39.02 -46.60 30.61
N PRO A 283 38.90 -45.25 30.57
CA PRO A 283 38.62 -44.54 31.84
C PRO A 283 37.83 -43.19 31.78
N ILE A 284 36.86 -43.05 32.70
CA ILE A 284 36.72 -42.03 33.78
C ILE A 284 37.14 -40.55 33.50
N ALA A 285 36.42 -39.46 33.88
CA ALA A 285 35.04 -39.20 34.33
C ALA A 285 34.70 -37.65 34.32
N PRO A 286 34.07 -36.96 35.32
CA PRO A 286 32.78 -36.24 35.14
C PRO A 286 32.83 -34.76 35.67
N PRO A 287 31.80 -34.12 36.29
CA PRO A 287 30.34 -34.30 36.31
C PRO A 287 29.48 -33.01 36.10
N TYR A 288 28.20 -33.14 35.72
CA TYR A 288 27.04 -32.80 36.58
C TYR A 288 25.70 -33.23 35.93
N ALA A 289 24.66 -33.40 36.75
CA ALA A 289 23.34 -33.90 36.32
C ALA A 289 22.26 -32.81 36.25
N ALA A 290 21.26 -33.02 35.39
CA ALA A 290 20.03 -32.23 35.32
C ALA A 290 18.79 -33.14 35.35
N SER A 291 17.72 -32.70 36.02
CA SER A 291 16.53 -33.52 36.28
C SER A 291 15.62 -33.69 35.06
N ALA A 292 14.89 -34.81 35.00
CA ALA A 292 13.97 -35.11 33.91
C ALA A 292 12.67 -34.27 33.99
N ALA A 293 12.42 -33.46 32.95
CA ALA A 293 11.13 -32.81 32.74
C ALA A 293 10.14 -33.75 32.04
N ALA A 294 8.85 -33.63 32.35
CA ALA A 294 7.82 -34.54 31.85
C ALA A 294 7.61 -34.43 30.32
N LEU A 295 7.56 -35.59 29.65
CA LEU A 295 7.27 -35.66 28.21
C LEU A 295 5.83 -35.22 27.90
N PRO A 296 5.60 -34.34 26.90
CA PRO A 296 4.25 -33.92 26.51
C PRO A 296 3.47 -35.08 25.86
N SER A 297 2.17 -35.16 26.14
CA SER A 297 1.35 -36.30 25.72
C SER A 297 1.35 -36.54 24.20
N SER A 298 1.34 -37.81 23.80
CA SER A 298 1.44 -38.28 22.41
C SER A 298 0.36 -37.70 21.47
N SER A 299 -0.76 -37.20 22.01
CA SER A 299 -1.80 -36.52 21.24
C SER A 299 -1.39 -35.17 20.65
N SER A 300 -0.33 -34.53 21.18
CA SER A 300 0.19 -33.25 20.66
C SER A 300 1.27 -33.47 19.61
N LEU A 301 2.26 -34.34 19.91
CA LEU A 301 3.33 -34.71 18.97
C LEU A 301 2.78 -35.31 17.66
N SER A 302 1.71 -36.11 17.71
CA SER A 302 1.05 -36.66 16.52
C SER A 302 0.22 -35.65 15.70
N ARG A 303 -0.07 -34.47 16.26
CA ARG A 303 -0.59 -33.31 15.52
C ARG A 303 0.56 -32.48 14.95
N PHE A 304 1.62 -32.27 15.73
CA PHE A 304 2.84 -31.59 15.30
C PHE A 304 3.48 -32.25 14.08
N THR A 305 3.69 -33.58 14.08
CA THR A 305 4.28 -34.28 12.93
C THR A 305 3.41 -34.26 11.68
N LYS A 306 2.07 -34.24 11.83
CA LYS A 306 1.13 -34.09 10.70
C LYS A 306 1.11 -32.67 10.14
N PHE A 307 1.27 -31.66 10.99
CA PHE A 307 1.35 -30.26 10.56
C PHE A 307 2.74 -29.91 9.97
N SER A 308 3.83 -30.43 10.55
CA SER A 308 5.19 -30.22 10.01
C SER A 308 5.40 -30.97 8.70
N SER A 309 4.90 -32.20 8.56
CA SER A 309 4.91 -32.92 7.26
C SER A 309 3.98 -32.28 6.22
N PHE A 310 2.86 -31.68 6.64
CA PHE A 310 2.05 -30.84 5.75
C PHE A 310 2.83 -29.60 5.27
N LEU A 311 3.46 -28.84 6.18
CA LEU A 311 4.28 -27.68 5.82
C LEU A 311 5.51 -28.06 4.97
N PHE A 312 6.17 -29.19 5.24
CA PHE A 312 7.32 -29.66 4.47
C PHE A 312 6.93 -30.20 3.08
N SER A 313 5.75 -30.83 2.98
CA SER A 313 5.12 -31.22 1.71
C SER A 313 4.69 -29.99 0.89
N VAL A 314 4.22 -28.93 1.55
CA VAL A 314 3.95 -27.63 0.95
C VAL A 314 5.24 -27.00 0.41
N THR A 315 6.34 -26.96 1.17
CA THR A 315 7.63 -26.41 0.69
C THR A 315 8.29 -27.24 -0.43
N SER A 316 8.07 -28.56 -0.49
CA SER A 316 8.63 -29.40 -1.57
C SER A 316 7.82 -29.38 -2.87
N LYS A 317 6.64 -28.72 -2.90
CA LYS A 317 5.82 -28.57 -4.11
C LYS A 317 5.28 -27.15 -4.30
N TYR A 318 6.16 -26.24 -4.71
CA TYR A 318 5.80 -24.90 -5.21
C TYR A 318 4.65 -24.92 -6.23
N ARG A 319 4.63 -25.89 -7.16
CA ARG A 319 3.52 -26.10 -8.13
C ARG A 319 2.15 -26.32 -7.42
N SER A 320 2.10 -26.88 -6.20
CA SER A 320 0.86 -27.01 -5.40
C SER A 320 0.47 -25.70 -4.70
N ILE A 321 1.45 -24.93 -4.21
CA ILE A 321 1.24 -23.60 -3.62
C ILE A 321 0.63 -22.66 -4.67
N LEU A 322 1.24 -22.59 -5.85
CA LEU A 322 0.75 -21.79 -6.97
C LEU A 322 -0.66 -22.22 -7.41
N ARG A 323 -0.96 -23.53 -7.48
CA ARG A 323 -2.32 -24.01 -7.76
C ARG A 323 -3.33 -23.60 -6.69
N LEU A 324 -2.97 -23.61 -5.40
CA LEU A 324 -3.84 -23.12 -4.32
C LEU A 324 -4.04 -21.60 -4.41
N LEU A 325 -2.97 -20.84 -4.71
CA LEU A 325 -3.01 -19.39 -4.91
C LEU A 325 -3.93 -19.03 -6.09
N PHE A 326 -3.73 -19.63 -7.26
CA PHE A 326 -4.59 -19.43 -8.43
C PHE A 326 -6.03 -19.87 -8.18
N MET A 327 -6.26 -20.95 -7.42
CA MET A 327 -7.62 -21.35 -7.02
C MET A 327 -8.27 -20.32 -6.11
N VAL A 328 -7.56 -19.75 -5.14
CA VAL A 328 -8.07 -18.69 -4.25
C VAL A 328 -8.31 -17.39 -5.04
N ILE A 329 -7.40 -16.99 -5.92
CA ILE A 329 -7.58 -15.83 -6.82
C ILE A 329 -8.81 -16.04 -7.72
N ALA A 330 -8.95 -17.23 -8.33
CA ALA A 330 -10.10 -17.57 -9.15
C ALA A 330 -11.41 -17.57 -8.34
N ILE A 331 -11.42 -18.08 -7.10
CA ILE A 331 -12.60 -18.02 -6.22
C ILE A 331 -12.94 -16.57 -5.86
N VAL A 332 -11.97 -15.73 -5.53
CA VAL A 332 -12.17 -14.30 -5.24
C VAL A 332 -12.74 -13.59 -6.47
N GLU A 333 -12.18 -13.81 -7.65
CA GLU A 333 -12.63 -13.19 -8.91
C GLU A 333 -14.02 -13.71 -9.34
N VAL A 334 -14.30 -15.01 -9.15
CA VAL A 334 -15.64 -15.60 -9.35
C VAL A 334 -16.67 -15.01 -8.37
N VAL A 335 -16.30 -14.72 -7.12
CA VAL A 335 -17.17 -14.02 -6.15
C VAL A 335 -17.32 -12.53 -6.47
N ARG A 336 -16.29 -11.89 -7.02
CA ARG A 336 -16.27 -10.47 -7.43
C ARG A 336 -17.17 -10.21 -8.65
N ARG A 337 -17.34 -11.19 -9.55
CA ARG A 337 -18.24 -11.10 -10.71
C ARG A 337 -19.70 -11.02 -10.30
N GLU A 338 -20.34 -9.86 -10.54
CA GLU A 338 -21.73 -9.63 -10.15
C GLU A 338 -22.71 -10.66 -10.74
N ARG A 339 -22.52 -11.11 -11.99
CA ARG A 339 -23.34 -12.20 -12.59
C ARG A 339 -23.30 -13.50 -11.77
N VAL A 340 -22.21 -13.80 -11.07
CA VAL A 340 -22.09 -14.96 -10.18
C VAL A 340 -22.68 -14.67 -8.81
N ARG A 341 -22.40 -13.50 -8.22
CA ARG A 341 -23.05 -13.03 -6.99
C ARG A 341 -24.58 -13.10 -7.10
N GLU A 342 -25.12 -12.72 -8.27
CA GLU A 342 -26.54 -12.82 -8.62
C GLU A 342 -27.05 -14.25 -8.87
N ARG A 343 -26.22 -15.16 -9.41
CA ARG A 343 -26.57 -16.60 -9.51
C ARG A 343 -26.56 -17.28 -8.15
N VAL A 344 -25.60 -16.98 -7.28
CA VAL A 344 -25.51 -17.51 -5.91
C VAL A 344 -26.64 -16.97 -5.05
N LYS A 345 -26.97 -15.66 -5.14
CA LYS A 345 -28.18 -15.09 -4.52
C LYS A 345 -29.46 -15.79 -4.98
N ARG A 346 -29.63 -16.04 -6.29
CA ARG A 346 -30.79 -16.76 -6.82
C ARG A 346 -30.86 -18.21 -6.33
N GLY A 347 -29.73 -18.92 -6.31
CA GLY A 347 -29.64 -20.27 -5.73
C GLY A 347 -29.98 -20.31 -4.24
N TRP A 348 -29.48 -19.34 -3.46
CA TRP A 348 -29.85 -19.18 -2.06
C TRP A 348 -31.32 -18.78 -1.88
N GLY A 349 -31.88 -17.93 -2.73
CA GLY A 349 -33.29 -17.55 -2.71
C GLY A 349 -34.22 -18.75 -2.83
N VAL A 350 -33.97 -19.64 -3.80
CA VAL A 350 -34.75 -20.87 -4.01
C VAL A 350 -34.66 -21.86 -2.83
N VAL A 351 -33.60 -21.79 -2.02
CA VAL A 351 -33.48 -22.54 -0.76
C VAL A 351 -34.19 -21.81 0.39
N TRP A 352 -34.05 -20.49 0.46
CA TRP A 352 -34.58 -19.65 1.55
C TRP A 352 -36.11 -19.52 1.50
N GLU A 353 -36.72 -19.44 0.30
CA GLU A 353 -38.17 -19.49 0.12
C GLU A 353 -38.77 -20.81 0.64
N LYS A 354 -38.11 -21.95 0.39
CA LYS A 354 -38.57 -23.26 0.89
C LYS A 354 -38.53 -23.34 2.41
N VAL A 355 -37.52 -22.76 3.05
CA VAL A 355 -37.45 -22.63 4.51
C VAL A 355 -38.57 -21.72 5.04
N TRP A 356 -38.80 -20.57 4.41
CA TRP A 356 -39.84 -19.63 4.85
C TRP A 356 -41.26 -20.13 4.63
N GLN A 357 -41.53 -20.93 3.59
CA GLN A 357 -42.82 -21.61 3.42
C GLN A 357 -43.10 -22.64 4.52
N THR A 358 -42.06 -23.24 5.12
CA THR A 358 -42.22 -24.14 6.28
C THR A 358 -42.45 -23.38 7.59
N VAL A 359 -41.79 -22.22 7.78
CA VAL A 359 -41.92 -21.40 9.01
C VAL A 359 -43.20 -20.54 9.02
N GLY A 360 -43.68 -20.10 7.85
CA GLY A 360 -44.80 -19.17 7.71
C GLY A 360 -46.17 -19.63 8.21
N MET A 361 -46.33 -20.92 8.55
CA MET A 361 -47.56 -21.42 9.21
C MET A 361 -47.60 -21.14 10.72
N ALA A 362 -46.47 -20.78 11.35
CA ALA A 362 -46.35 -20.73 12.81
C ALA A 362 -46.62 -19.34 13.45
N SER A 363 -46.76 -18.26 12.67
CA SER A 363 -46.72 -16.87 13.19
C SER A 363 -47.90 -15.98 12.75
N LYS A 364 -49.13 -16.50 12.80
CA LYS A 364 -50.37 -15.70 12.66
C LYS A 364 -51.17 -15.65 13.96
N LEU A 365 -50.68 -14.91 14.94
CA LEU A 365 -51.45 -14.36 16.05
C LEU A 365 -50.68 -13.17 16.69
N THR A 366 -51.40 -12.31 17.40
CA THR A 366 -50.92 -11.12 18.14
C THR A 366 -50.01 -10.14 17.38
N ASN A 367 -50.59 -9.04 16.90
CA ASN A 367 -50.47 -7.76 17.62
C ASN A 367 -51.36 -6.65 17.03
N ALA A 368 -51.93 -5.83 17.91
CA ALA A 368 -52.67 -4.62 17.55
C ALA A 368 -52.68 -3.63 18.73
N HIS A 369 -52.87 -2.34 18.41
CA HIS A 369 -53.15 -1.19 19.29
C HIS A 369 -51.96 -0.47 20.00
N LEU A 370 -51.86 0.81 19.66
CA LEU A 370 -51.33 1.97 20.41
C LEU A 370 -52.56 2.71 21.03
N PRO A 371 -52.56 3.98 21.55
CA PRO A 371 -51.51 4.98 21.73
C PRO A 371 -51.43 5.64 23.17
N PRO A 372 -51.57 6.97 23.46
CA PRO A 372 -50.42 7.84 23.82
C PRO A 372 -50.56 8.82 25.03
N SER A 373 -49.47 9.54 25.42
CA SER A 373 -49.33 11.03 25.19
C SER A 373 -48.64 11.95 26.26
N ARG A 374 -48.14 13.10 25.78
CA ARG A 374 -48.09 14.49 26.35
C ARG A 374 -46.97 15.05 27.29
N ARG A 375 -46.36 16.16 26.79
CA ARG A 375 -46.09 17.50 27.41
C ARG A 375 -44.94 17.77 28.42
N GLN A 376 -43.83 18.29 27.89
CA GLN A 376 -43.19 19.64 28.06
C GLN A 376 -43.03 20.39 29.45
N PRO A 377 -42.06 21.37 29.54
CA PRO A 377 -41.45 21.92 30.79
C PRO A 377 -41.92 23.40 31.08
N PRO A 378 -41.15 24.40 31.60
CA PRO A 378 -39.86 24.48 32.36
C PRO A 378 -39.86 25.46 33.58
N ARG A 379 -38.70 25.75 34.21
CA ARG A 379 -38.27 27.15 34.56
C ARG A 379 -36.80 27.30 35.01
N VAL A 380 -36.39 28.56 35.20
CA VAL A 380 -35.01 29.11 35.39
C VAL A 380 -35.00 30.09 36.57
N PHE A 381 -33.86 30.32 37.26
CA PHE A 381 -33.51 31.62 37.88
C PHE A 381 -31.98 31.82 38.04
N LEU A 382 -31.53 33.04 38.42
CA LEU A 382 -30.13 33.53 38.33
C LEU A 382 -29.60 34.11 39.67
N HIS A 383 -28.27 34.14 39.90
CA HIS A 383 -27.43 35.38 39.94
C HIS A 383 -25.97 35.20 40.46
N HIS A 384 -25.13 36.20 40.15
CA HIS A 384 -23.71 36.48 40.52
C HIS A 384 -23.60 37.35 41.82
N PRO A 385 -22.49 38.08 42.24
CA PRO A 385 -21.10 38.25 41.71
C PRO A 385 -19.90 38.35 42.74
N THR A 386 -18.63 38.40 42.22
CA THR A 386 -17.40 39.09 42.77
C THR A 386 -16.78 38.62 44.13
N ARG A 387 -15.50 38.86 44.56
CA ARG A 387 -14.23 39.54 44.13
C ARG A 387 -13.04 39.04 45.05
N ARG A 388 -11.73 39.38 45.00
CA ARG A 388 -10.78 40.21 44.16
C ARG A 388 -9.31 39.69 44.30
N ASP A 389 -8.38 40.29 43.55
CA ASP A 389 -6.90 40.07 43.39
C ASP A 389 -5.96 40.43 44.58
N HIS A 390 -4.66 40.01 44.51
CA HIS A 390 -3.45 40.80 44.89
C HIS A 390 -2.09 40.14 44.46
N ASP A 391 -1.10 40.96 44.06
CA ASP A 391 0.31 40.61 43.67
C ASP A 391 1.37 41.15 44.67
N VAL A 392 2.67 40.76 44.55
CA VAL A 392 3.94 41.59 44.72
C VAL A 392 5.24 40.74 44.96
N LEU A 393 6.45 41.30 44.66
CA LEU A 393 7.84 40.75 44.75
C LEU A 393 8.84 41.91 45.16
N PRO A 394 10.22 41.88 45.13
CA PRO A 394 11.22 40.83 44.76
C PRO A 394 12.60 40.75 45.56
N THR A 395 13.30 39.61 45.41
CA THR A 395 14.81 39.39 45.34
C THR A 395 15.78 39.83 46.50
N PRO A 396 17.13 39.95 46.31
CA PRO A 396 18.23 38.95 46.53
C PRO A 396 19.26 39.40 47.64
N PRO A 397 20.62 39.15 47.69
CA PRO A 397 21.62 38.30 46.96
C PRO A 397 22.78 37.61 47.81
N HIS A 398 23.83 37.05 47.13
CA HIS A 398 25.26 36.80 47.56
C HIS A 398 25.65 35.64 48.54
N PHE A 399 26.80 34.91 48.43
CA PHE A 399 27.87 34.79 47.40
C PHE A 399 28.74 33.48 47.54
N SER A 400 29.12 32.82 46.42
CA SER A 400 30.31 31.91 46.21
C SER A 400 30.44 30.58 47.02
N ASN A 401 31.07 29.46 46.59
CA ASN A 401 31.82 28.97 45.40
C ASN A 401 32.03 27.41 45.55
N CYS A 402 32.53 26.53 44.65
CA CYS A 402 32.85 26.47 43.20
C CYS A 402 33.11 24.97 42.76
N ASN A 403 33.27 24.67 41.45
CA ASN A 403 33.72 23.38 40.82
C ASN A 403 32.85 22.10 41.05
N ARG A 404 32.69 21.17 40.08
CA ARG A 404 32.89 21.22 38.61
C ARG A 404 32.09 20.09 37.91
N GLN A 405 31.00 20.46 37.25
CA GLN A 405 30.35 19.69 36.17
C GLN A 405 29.90 20.69 35.10
N HIS A 406 29.97 20.35 33.80
CA HIS A 406 29.41 21.18 32.75
C HIS A 406 27.90 20.93 32.63
N GLN A 407 27.12 21.67 33.43
CA GLN A 407 25.72 21.89 33.14
C GLN A 407 25.62 22.95 32.04
N PHE A 408 24.96 22.62 30.92
CA PHE A 408 24.66 23.57 29.85
C PHE A 408 23.96 24.82 30.41
N THR A 409 24.48 25.98 29.99
CA THR A 409 24.09 27.30 30.44
C THR A 409 22.62 27.61 30.09
N LYS A 410 22.08 28.65 30.71
CA LYS A 410 20.73 29.13 30.39
C LYS A 410 20.65 29.73 28.98
N GLU A 411 21.78 30.18 28.44
CA GLU A 411 21.90 30.75 27.09
C GLU A 411 21.96 29.64 26.03
N GLU A 412 22.71 28.55 26.27
CA GLU A 412 22.68 27.35 25.40
C GLU A 412 21.27 26.72 25.34
N ARG A 413 20.50 26.75 26.45
CA ARG A 413 19.09 26.32 26.44
C ARG A 413 18.19 27.23 25.61
N ASN A 414 18.51 28.52 25.48
CA ASN A 414 17.78 29.41 24.58
C ASN A 414 18.06 29.11 23.09
N ILE A 415 19.16 28.45 22.73
CA ILE A 415 19.46 28.07 21.33
C ILE A 415 18.41 27.07 20.78
N MET A 416 17.77 26.27 21.64
CA MET A 416 16.62 25.43 21.24
C MET A 416 15.32 26.22 20.98
N THR A 417 15.25 27.51 21.34
CA THR A 417 14.02 28.31 21.21
C THR A 417 13.89 29.04 19.88
N ASP A 418 14.98 29.19 19.12
CA ASP A 418 15.03 29.94 17.85
C ASP A 418 14.96 29.01 16.61
N ARG A 419 14.06 28.01 16.66
CA ARG A 419 13.72 27.17 15.50
C ARG A 419 12.57 27.85 14.73
N GLN A 420 12.80 28.19 13.45
CA GLN A 420 11.84 28.89 12.58
C GLN A 420 10.46 28.21 12.52
N TYR A 421 10.44 26.87 12.54
CA TYR A 421 9.23 26.06 12.46
C TYR A 421 9.04 25.19 13.71
N ASP A 422 7.80 25.02 14.14
CA ASP A 422 7.42 23.99 15.11
C ASP A 422 7.45 22.61 14.43
N ILE A 423 6.95 22.51 13.20
CA ILE A 423 6.79 21.27 12.44
C ILE A 423 7.20 21.45 10.97
N ILE A 424 7.96 20.50 10.41
CA ILE A 424 8.14 20.32 8.96
C ILE A 424 7.51 19.00 8.53
N VAL A 425 6.65 19.02 7.51
CA VAL A 425 6.07 17.82 6.89
C VAL A 425 6.92 17.42 5.68
N TYR A 426 7.81 16.46 5.87
CA TYR A 426 8.64 15.89 4.81
C TYR A 426 7.86 14.83 4.00
N GLY A 427 7.92 14.95 2.67
CA GLY A 427 7.11 14.15 1.75
C GLY A 427 5.71 14.72 1.51
N ALA A 428 5.46 16.00 1.82
CA ALA A 428 4.15 16.65 1.74
C ALA A 428 3.46 16.57 0.36
N THR A 429 4.21 16.33 -0.72
CA THR A 429 3.67 16.14 -2.08
C THR A 429 3.20 14.70 -2.38
N GLY A 430 3.47 13.75 -1.49
CA GLY A 430 2.92 12.39 -1.54
C GLY A 430 1.52 12.33 -0.94
N TYR A 431 0.75 11.29 -1.27
CA TYR A 431 -0.66 11.16 -0.85
C TYR A 431 -0.87 11.38 0.65
N THR A 432 -0.16 10.63 1.51
CA THR A 432 -0.33 10.73 2.97
C THR A 432 0.25 12.04 3.51
N GLY A 433 1.38 12.53 2.99
CA GLY A 433 1.94 13.84 3.36
C GLY A 433 1.00 15.01 3.05
N THR A 434 0.29 14.94 1.92
CA THR A 434 -0.77 15.90 1.57
C THR A 434 -1.95 15.82 2.56
N LEU A 435 -2.33 14.64 3.03
CA LEU A 435 -3.39 14.49 4.04
C LEU A 435 -2.97 15.00 5.43
N VAL A 436 -1.72 14.77 5.83
CA VAL A 436 -1.12 15.31 7.07
C VAL A 436 -1.10 16.84 7.01
N ALA A 437 -0.64 17.42 5.89
CA ALA A 437 -0.67 18.86 5.70
C ALA A 437 -2.10 19.42 5.68
N GLN A 438 -3.06 18.74 5.04
CA GLN A 438 -4.48 19.08 5.08
C GLN A 438 -5.13 18.94 6.48
N TYR A 439 -4.53 18.16 7.38
CA TYR A 439 -4.96 18.03 8.77
C TYR A 439 -4.42 19.19 9.60
N LEU A 440 -3.10 19.45 9.56
CA LEU A 440 -2.46 20.58 10.26
C LEU A 440 -3.06 21.92 9.83
N ALA A 441 -3.32 22.12 8.54
CA ALA A 441 -3.94 23.32 7.98
C ALA A 441 -5.40 23.59 8.44
N ARG A 442 -6.07 22.62 9.07
CA ARG A 442 -7.43 22.77 9.63
C ARG A 442 -7.45 22.75 11.15
N ASN A 443 -6.73 21.80 11.74
CA ASN A 443 -6.85 21.44 13.15
C ASN A 443 -5.67 21.93 14.00
N GLY A 444 -4.54 22.27 13.36
CA GLY A 444 -3.38 22.83 14.05
C GLY A 444 -3.69 24.17 14.74
N PRO A 445 -2.94 24.53 15.80
CA PRO A 445 -3.08 25.82 16.47
C PRO A 445 -2.93 27.01 15.50
N THR A 446 -3.63 28.11 15.75
CA THR A 446 -3.47 29.36 14.98
C THR A 446 -2.05 29.94 15.07
N SER A 447 -1.34 29.62 16.15
CA SER A 447 0.07 29.98 16.38
C SER A 447 1.09 29.15 15.60
N LEU A 448 0.72 27.98 15.06
CA LEU A 448 1.62 26.98 14.49
C LEU A 448 2.51 27.56 13.39
N SER A 449 3.82 27.63 13.63
CA SER A 449 4.81 27.85 12.57
C SER A 449 5.14 26.51 11.93
N TRP A 450 4.97 26.35 10.63
CA TRP A 450 5.22 25.06 9.97
C TRP A 450 5.64 25.21 8.51
N ALA A 451 6.16 24.14 7.92
CA ALA A 451 6.47 24.09 6.50
C ALA A 451 6.13 22.73 5.87
N ILE A 452 5.96 22.74 4.55
CA ILE A 452 5.89 21.54 3.71
C ILE A 452 7.23 21.34 3.00
N ALA A 453 7.71 20.09 2.94
CA ALA A 453 9.05 19.81 2.42
C ALA A 453 9.16 18.57 1.53
N GLY A 454 10.18 18.58 0.68
CA GLY A 454 10.52 17.51 -0.26
C GLY A 454 11.30 18.02 -1.48
N ARG A 455 11.64 17.11 -2.39
CA ARG A 455 12.58 17.36 -3.50
C ARG A 455 12.10 18.21 -4.69
N ASN A 456 10.82 18.56 -4.78
CA ASN A 456 10.28 19.22 -5.97
C ASN A 456 9.46 20.47 -5.59
N HIS A 457 10.06 21.65 -5.82
CA HIS A 457 9.47 22.94 -5.51
C HIS A 457 8.09 23.16 -6.17
N THR A 458 7.95 22.84 -7.47
CA THR A 458 6.68 23.04 -8.20
C THR A 458 5.53 22.21 -7.63
N LYS A 459 5.80 20.96 -7.22
CA LYS A 459 4.81 20.13 -6.53
C LYS A 459 4.49 20.66 -5.13
N LEU A 460 5.47 21.19 -4.38
CA LEU A 460 5.23 21.85 -3.10
C LEU A 460 4.36 23.11 -3.23
N GLN A 461 4.60 23.96 -4.24
CA GLN A 461 3.76 25.12 -4.56
C GLN A 461 2.31 24.72 -4.93
N SER A 462 2.13 23.58 -5.62
CA SER A 462 0.80 23.00 -5.90
C SER A 462 0.11 22.50 -4.63
N THR A 463 0.83 21.83 -3.73
CA THR A 463 0.32 21.47 -2.40
C THR A 463 -0.07 22.72 -1.59
N LEU A 464 0.80 23.73 -1.51
CA LEU A 464 0.51 25.01 -0.82
C LEU A 464 -0.76 25.69 -1.37
N THR A 465 -0.88 25.78 -2.69
CA THR A 465 -2.06 26.34 -3.37
C THR A 465 -3.33 25.53 -3.05
N SER A 466 -3.20 24.20 -2.92
CA SER A 466 -4.30 23.33 -2.48
C SER A 466 -4.67 23.57 -1.01
N LEU A 467 -3.70 23.83 -0.12
CA LEU A 467 -3.95 24.16 1.29
C LEU A 467 -4.65 25.51 1.46
N ARG A 468 -4.27 26.53 0.67
CA ARG A 468 -4.95 27.85 0.64
C ARG A 468 -6.44 27.75 0.29
N SER A 469 -6.85 26.70 -0.44
CA SER A 469 -8.26 26.48 -0.82
C SER A 469 -9.14 25.89 0.30
N LEU A 470 -8.56 25.55 1.46
CA LEU A 470 -9.28 24.88 2.54
C LEU A 470 -10.14 25.83 3.38
N SER A 471 -11.38 25.42 3.65
CA SER A 471 -12.23 26.02 4.68
C SER A 471 -11.54 25.97 6.04
N GLY A 472 -11.31 27.13 6.66
CA GLY A 472 -10.63 27.27 7.96
C GLY A 472 -9.13 27.57 7.88
N PHE A 473 -8.58 27.89 6.69
CA PHE A 473 -7.18 28.30 6.54
C PHE A 473 -6.95 29.81 6.79
N ALA A 474 -7.99 30.64 6.68
CA ALA A 474 -7.86 32.11 6.66
C ALA A 474 -7.43 32.76 7.99
N ASP A 475 -7.49 32.03 9.10
CA ASP A 475 -7.01 32.43 10.44
C ASP A 475 -5.75 31.62 10.86
N ARG A 476 -5.14 30.88 9.94
CA ARG A 476 -3.91 30.10 10.15
C ARG A 476 -2.70 30.78 9.51
N LYS A 477 -1.51 30.50 10.06
CA LYS A 477 -0.25 30.83 9.41
C LYS A 477 -0.08 29.97 8.15
N GLU A 478 0.34 30.61 7.06
CA GLU A 478 0.71 29.92 5.84
C GLU A 478 1.99 29.09 6.05
N PRO A 479 2.06 27.81 5.62
CA PRO A 479 3.28 27.04 5.76
C PRO A 479 4.37 27.50 4.80
N GLY A 480 5.61 27.52 5.29
CA GLY A 480 6.78 27.66 4.45
C GLY A 480 6.95 26.49 3.46
N ILE A 481 7.84 26.67 2.49
CA ILE A 481 8.28 25.62 1.57
C ILE A 481 9.79 25.42 1.77
N VAL A 482 10.21 24.18 2.04
CA VAL A 482 11.64 23.81 2.14
C VAL A 482 11.94 22.71 1.13
N VAL A 483 12.96 22.92 0.31
CA VAL A 483 13.38 21.94 -0.71
C VAL A 483 14.56 21.15 -0.17
N ALA A 484 14.42 19.83 -0.09
CA ALA A 484 15.49 18.90 0.27
C ALA A 484 15.21 17.52 -0.35
N ASP A 485 16.18 16.94 -1.06
CA ASP A 485 16.10 15.55 -1.54
C ASP A 485 16.56 14.58 -0.45
N SER A 486 16.08 13.33 -0.50
CA SER A 486 16.41 12.30 0.46
C SER A 486 17.83 11.75 0.30
N GLY A 487 18.50 12.01 -0.82
CA GLY A 487 19.92 11.69 -1.05
C GLY A 487 20.91 12.80 -0.67
N ASP A 488 20.45 13.99 -0.31
CA ASP A 488 21.28 15.17 -0.03
C ASP A 488 21.41 15.37 1.49
N LYS A 489 22.52 14.90 2.10
CA LYS A 489 22.68 14.99 3.57
C LYS A 489 22.77 16.45 4.02
N GLU A 490 23.41 17.31 3.25
CA GLU A 490 23.60 18.73 3.54
C GLU A 490 22.27 19.50 3.57
N ALA A 491 21.42 19.34 2.55
CA ALA A 491 20.09 19.96 2.51
C ALA A 491 19.13 19.40 3.57
N LEU A 492 19.19 18.09 3.85
CA LEU A 492 18.46 17.49 4.98
C LEU A 492 18.94 18.09 6.32
N LEU A 493 20.25 18.25 6.50
CA LEU A 493 20.85 18.81 7.71
C LEU A 493 20.50 20.30 7.90
N GLU A 494 20.37 21.07 6.81
CA GLU A 494 19.87 22.44 6.87
C GLU A 494 18.39 22.48 7.25
N MET A 495 17.56 21.63 6.65
CA MET A 495 16.12 21.53 6.94
C MET A 495 15.84 21.15 8.40
N VAL A 496 16.49 20.11 8.94
CA VAL A 496 16.22 19.65 10.33
C VAL A 496 16.60 20.71 11.38
N LYS A 497 17.57 21.58 11.09
CA LYS A 497 17.99 22.68 11.97
C LYS A 497 16.98 23.83 12.02
N GLN A 498 16.10 23.97 11.02
CA GLN A 498 15.07 25.00 11.00
C GLN A 498 13.84 24.67 11.86
N THR A 499 13.70 23.42 12.35
CA THR A 499 12.46 22.96 13.02
C THR A 499 12.67 22.29 14.37
N LYS A 500 11.62 22.23 15.19
CA LYS A 500 11.57 21.40 16.41
C LYS A 500 11.25 19.94 16.09
N VAL A 501 10.32 19.72 15.14
CA VAL A 501 9.84 18.38 14.75
C VAL A 501 9.86 18.21 13.23
N VAL A 502 10.30 17.04 12.74
CA VAL A 502 10.04 16.57 11.37
C VAL A 502 9.04 15.42 11.39
N ILE A 503 7.99 15.55 10.58
CA ILE A 503 7.05 14.48 10.26
C ILE A 503 7.42 13.93 8.89
N SER A 504 7.79 12.65 8.78
CA SER A 504 8.13 12.03 7.49
C SER A 504 7.02 11.12 6.96
N THR A 505 6.72 11.29 5.67
CA THR A 505 5.84 10.39 4.89
C THR A 505 6.55 9.82 3.65
N THR A 506 7.87 9.97 3.56
CA THR A 506 8.70 9.59 2.41
C THR A 506 9.21 8.14 2.52
N GLY A 507 8.34 7.18 2.21
CA GLY A 507 8.69 5.76 2.10
C GLY A 507 9.00 5.31 0.65
N PRO A 508 9.66 4.14 0.44
CA PRO A 508 10.19 3.22 1.45
C PRO A 508 11.35 3.84 2.26
N PHE A 509 11.33 3.64 3.57
CA PHE A 509 12.26 4.28 4.51
C PHE A 509 13.64 3.61 4.49
N LEU A 510 13.69 2.31 4.16
CA LEU A 510 14.91 1.58 3.75
C LEU A 510 15.70 2.30 2.64
N LYS A 511 15.02 3.02 1.73
CA LYS A 511 15.64 3.80 0.65
C LYS A 511 15.85 5.28 1.02
N TYR A 512 14.89 5.91 1.71
CA TYR A 512 14.81 7.37 1.81
C TYR A 512 14.76 7.95 3.24
N GLY A 513 14.63 7.11 4.28
CA GLY A 513 14.43 7.55 5.65
C GLY A 513 15.73 7.76 6.44
N THR A 514 16.74 6.92 6.19
CA THR A 514 17.96 6.79 7.01
C THR A 514 18.68 8.12 7.28
N LEU A 515 19.06 8.86 6.23
CA LEU A 515 19.83 10.11 6.39
C LEU A 515 19.05 11.19 7.15
N LEU A 516 17.72 11.22 7.02
CA LEU A 516 16.87 12.17 7.73
C LEU A 516 16.74 11.82 9.22
N VAL A 517 16.65 10.53 9.58
CA VAL A 517 16.65 10.11 11.00
C VAL A 517 18.00 10.38 11.65
N GLU A 518 19.10 10.08 10.95
CA GLU A 518 20.46 10.40 11.40
C GLU A 518 20.63 11.91 11.61
N ALA A 519 20.26 12.75 10.63
CA ALA A 519 20.35 14.20 10.75
C ALA A 519 19.47 14.78 11.88
N CYS A 520 18.26 14.23 12.10
CA CYS A 520 17.41 14.62 13.23
C CYS A 520 18.06 14.28 14.57
N ALA A 521 18.57 13.05 14.73
CA ALA A 521 19.26 12.60 15.94
C ALA A 521 20.53 13.42 16.22
N GLU A 522 21.35 13.69 15.20
CA GLU A 522 22.54 14.55 15.28
C GLU A 522 22.19 16.01 15.67
N SER A 523 21.00 16.51 15.29
CA SER A 523 20.61 17.93 15.46
C SER A 523 19.70 18.24 16.66
N GLY A 524 19.40 17.24 17.51
CA GLY A 524 18.43 17.37 18.60
C GLY A 524 16.97 17.52 18.14
N THR A 525 16.70 17.35 16.85
CA THR A 525 15.38 17.57 16.23
C THR A 525 14.51 16.33 16.44
N HIS A 526 13.26 16.52 16.89
CA HIS A 526 12.32 15.42 17.09
C HIS A 526 11.82 14.89 15.74
N TYR A 527 11.44 13.61 15.67
CA TYR A 527 11.06 12.94 14.42
C TYR A 527 9.89 11.98 14.64
N ALA A 528 8.97 11.91 13.67
CA ALA A 528 7.95 10.88 13.60
C ALA A 528 7.66 10.43 12.16
N ASP A 529 7.31 9.15 11.96
CA ASP A 529 7.00 8.60 10.64
C ASP A 529 5.83 7.59 10.62
N ILE A 530 5.55 7.06 9.43
CA ILE A 530 4.53 6.03 9.17
C ILE A 530 5.13 4.74 8.57
N THR A 531 6.35 4.38 8.95
CA THR A 531 6.99 3.17 8.41
C THR A 531 6.28 1.89 8.86
N GLY A 532 6.37 0.86 8.01
CA GLY A 532 6.08 -0.53 8.38
C GLY A 532 7.34 -1.41 8.38
N GLU A 533 8.52 -0.82 8.18
CA GLU A 533 9.77 -1.55 7.95
C GLU A 533 10.48 -1.84 9.26
N VAL A 534 9.94 -2.79 10.04
CA VAL A 534 10.53 -3.27 11.31
C VAL A 534 12.05 -3.54 11.23
N PRO A 535 12.63 -4.09 10.14
CA PRO A 535 14.09 -4.25 10.03
C PRO A 535 14.87 -2.93 9.92
N TRP A 536 14.26 -1.89 9.33
CA TRP A 536 14.83 -0.54 9.29
C TRP A 536 14.67 0.16 10.64
N VAL A 537 13.56 -0.04 11.35
CA VAL A 537 13.40 0.43 12.74
C VAL A 537 14.48 -0.19 13.64
N GLN A 538 14.82 -1.47 13.45
CA GLN A 538 15.94 -2.12 14.14
C GLN A 538 17.29 -1.45 13.82
N ASP A 539 17.55 -1.11 12.55
CA ASP A 539 18.75 -0.34 12.17
C ASP A 539 18.77 1.05 12.81
N MET A 540 17.65 1.79 12.80
CA MET A 540 17.58 3.14 13.38
C MET A 540 17.74 3.12 14.90
N ILE A 541 17.19 2.12 15.60
CA ILE A 541 17.48 1.90 17.03
C ILE A 541 18.97 1.66 17.25
N THR A 542 19.59 0.82 16.42
CA THR A 542 21.01 0.43 16.56
C THR A 542 21.96 1.59 16.28
N LYS A 543 21.63 2.46 15.32
CA LYS A 543 22.43 3.64 14.95
C LYS A 543 22.20 4.86 15.83
N CYS A 544 20.92 5.19 16.08
CA CYS A 544 20.52 6.54 16.49
C CYS A 544 19.96 6.61 17.92
N HIS A 545 19.71 5.49 18.62
CA HIS A 545 19.06 5.54 19.93
C HIS A 545 19.88 6.28 20.99
N ASP A 546 21.21 6.08 21.02
CA ASP A 546 22.06 6.72 22.02
C ASP A 546 22.42 8.16 21.62
N VAL A 547 22.74 8.43 20.34
CA VAL A 547 22.94 9.80 19.83
C VAL A 547 21.70 10.68 20.09
N ALA A 548 20.49 10.16 19.85
CA ALA A 548 19.26 10.89 20.12
C ALA A 548 18.98 11.09 21.63
N LYS A 549 19.56 10.27 22.53
CA LYS A 549 19.56 10.57 23.98
C LYS A 549 20.57 11.64 24.36
N GLU A 550 21.75 11.64 23.73
CA GLU A 550 22.80 12.63 23.99
C GLU A 550 22.36 14.04 23.55
N THR A 551 21.61 14.15 22.44
CA THR A 551 21.10 15.43 21.91
C THR A 551 19.70 15.81 22.42
N GLY A 552 18.98 14.89 23.09
CA GLY A 552 17.59 15.09 23.50
C GLY A 552 16.56 14.95 22.39
N ALA A 553 16.94 14.47 21.20
CA ALA A 553 16.01 14.16 20.12
C ALA A 553 15.07 12.99 20.50
N ILE A 554 13.78 13.14 20.23
CA ILE A 554 12.78 12.06 20.38
C ILE A 554 12.39 11.57 18.99
N VAL A 555 12.68 10.30 18.69
CA VAL A 555 12.44 9.69 17.38
C VAL A 555 11.38 8.59 17.54
N VAL A 556 10.20 8.78 16.92
CA VAL A 556 9.02 7.91 17.05
C VAL A 556 8.62 7.33 15.68
N PRO A 557 9.25 6.23 15.25
CA PRO A 557 8.85 5.52 14.04
C PRO A 557 7.49 4.81 14.23
N GLN A 558 6.84 4.46 13.13
CA GLN A 558 5.56 3.71 13.10
C GLN A 558 4.37 4.42 13.77
N ALA A 559 4.37 5.75 13.82
CA ALA A 559 3.32 6.61 14.40
C ALA A 559 2.01 6.69 13.57
N GLY A 560 1.81 5.78 12.61
CA GLY A 560 0.57 5.59 11.87
C GLY A 560 -0.32 4.49 12.46
N TYR A 561 -1.29 3.99 11.70
CA TYR A 561 -2.09 2.83 12.10
C TYR A 561 -1.22 1.58 12.34
N ASP A 562 -0.13 1.42 11.58
CA ASP A 562 0.76 0.24 11.62
C ASP A 562 1.72 0.20 12.84
N SER A 563 1.37 0.91 13.93
CA SER A 563 1.67 0.50 15.34
C SER A 563 0.93 1.33 16.40
N LEU A 564 0.69 2.64 16.20
CA LEU A 564 0.22 3.55 17.26
C LEU A 564 -0.99 3.04 18.07
N PRO A 565 -2.13 2.63 17.47
CA PRO A 565 -3.31 2.24 18.25
C PRO A 565 -3.09 0.95 19.05
N PHE A 566 -2.18 0.09 18.59
CA PHE A 566 -1.78 -1.13 19.30
C PHE A 566 -0.90 -0.77 20.51
N ASP A 567 0.12 0.05 20.29
CA ASP A 567 1.09 0.46 21.30
C ASP A 567 0.50 1.35 22.40
N LEU A 568 -0.17 2.45 22.03
CA LEU A 568 -0.81 3.36 22.98
C LEU A 568 -2.06 2.75 23.64
N GLY A 569 -2.74 1.82 22.95
CA GLY A 569 -3.85 1.05 23.52
C GLY A 569 -3.40 0.11 24.64
N VAL A 570 -2.27 -0.58 24.44
CA VAL A 570 -1.63 -1.40 25.48
C VAL A 570 -1.12 -0.54 26.63
N GLU A 571 -0.51 0.62 26.36
CA GLU A 571 -0.10 1.57 27.40
C GLU A 571 -1.29 1.99 28.29
N THR A 572 -2.39 2.40 27.66
CA THR A 572 -3.61 2.85 28.36
C THR A 572 -4.14 1.76 29.29
N LEU A 573 -4.15 0.50 28.83
CA LEU A 573 -4.58 -0.65 29.61
C LEU A 573 -3.65 -0.93 30.80
N VAL A 574 -2.34 -0.98 30.56
CA VAL A 574 -1.33 -1.25 31.61
C VAL A 574 -1.33 -0.15 32.66
N ARG A 575 -1.48 1.12 32.24
CA ARG A 575 -1.53 2.26 33.14
C ARG A 575 -2.80 2.27 33.99
N GLY A 576 -3.98 2.06 33.39
CA GLY A 576 -5.24 1.99 34.13
C GLY A 576 -5.30 0.81 35.11
N MET A 577 -4.66 -0.32 34.79
CA MET A 577 -4.48 -1.44 35.73
C MET A 577 -3.55 -1.07 36.90
N ARG A 578 -2.47 -0.33 36.64
CA ARG A 578 -1.56 0.17 37.69
C ARG A 578 -2.18 1.24 38.57
N GLU A 579 -3.10 2.03 38.04
CA GLU A 579 -3.96 2.94 38.81
C GLU A 579 -4.91 2.16 39.77
N GLN A 580 -5.18 0.87 39.51
CA GLN A 580 -5.83 -0.06 40.47
C GLN A 580 -4.84 -0.86 41.34
N GLY A 581 -3.53 -0.59 41.27
CA GLY A 581 -2.50 -1.32 41.99
C GLY A 581 -2.16 -2.71 41.42
N GLN A 582 -2.49 -2.97 40.15
CA GLN A 582 -2.30 -4.27 39.49
C GLN A 582 -1.26 -4.22 38.37
N ASP A 583 -0.38 -5.22 38.31
CA ASP A 583 0.44 -5.51 37.12
C ASP A 583 -0.28 -6.46 36.15
N VAL A 584 0.05 -6.37 34.86
CA VAL A 584 -0.68 -7.03 33.77
C VAL A 584 0.13 -8.20 33.19
N LYS A 585 -0.53 -9.36 33.08
CA LYS A 585 0.07 -10.62 32.67
C LYS A 585 -0.19 -10.96 31.20
N GLY A 586 -1.46 -11.05 30.81
CA GLY A 586 -1.85 -11.35 29.44
C GLY A 586 -2.58 -10.16 28.83
N VAL A 587 -2.10 -9.65 27.68
CA VAL A 587 -2.80 -8.62 26.90
C VAL A 587 -3.20 -9.17 25.54
N ARG A 588 -4.49 -9.05 25.23
CA ARG A 588 -5.09 -9.39 23.93
C ARG A 588 -5.56 -8.12 23.23
N PHE A 589 -4.99 -7.83 22.07
CA PHE A 589 -5.56 -6.84 21.15
C PHE A 589 -6.50 -7.53 20.16
N VAL A 590 -7.70 -7.00 19.95
CA VAL A 590 -8.70 -7.52 19.01
C VAL A 590 -9.22 -6.42 18.10
N VAL A 591 -8.96 -6.54 16.80
CA VAL A 591 -9.60 -5.70 15.76
C VAL A 591 -10.98 -6.28 15.47
N ASP A 592 -12.02 -5.74 16.11
CA ASP A 592 -13.42 -6.21 15.96
C ASP A 592 -14.08 -5.72 14.66
N LYS A 593 -13.68 -4.55 14.15
CA LYS A 593 -14.14 -4.03 12.86
C LYS A 593 -13.10 -3.11 12.23
N ILE A 594 -12.70 -3.42 11.02
CA ILE A 594 -11.87 -2.57 10.17
C ILE A 594 -12.57 -2.30 8.84
N ARG A 595 -12.59 -1.03 8.40
CA ARG A 595 -12.99 -0.63 7.05
C ARG A 595 -12.02 0.41 6.54
N GLY A 596 -11.14 -0.03 5.63
CA GLY A 596 -10.10 0.74 4.94
C GLY A 596 -9.36 -0.17 3.96
N GLY A 597 -8.28 0.32 3.36
CA GLY A 597 -7.41 -0.48 2.51
C GLY A 597 -5.98 0.06 2.47
N PRO A 598 -4.97 -0.80 2.22
CA PRO A 598 -3.57 -0.41 2.22
C PRO A 598 -3.23 0.56 1.08
N SER A 599 -2.16 1.34 1.25
CA SER A 599 -1.72 2.31 0.26
C SER A 599 -0.86 1.71 -0.83
N GLY A 600 -0.80 2.35 -2.01
CA GLY A 600 0.20 1.99 -3.02
C GLY A 600 1.63 2.07 -2.45
N GLY A 601 1.89 3.05 -1.58
CA GLY A 601 3.15 3.17 -0.83
C GLY A 601 3.39 2.05 0.20
N THR A 602 2.35 1.55 0.87
CA THR A 602 2.41 0.44 1.84
C THR A 602 2.73 -0.87 1.11
N LEU A 603 2.09 -1.06 -0.05
CA LEU A 603 2.30 -2.23 -0.89
C LEU A 603 3.70 -2.18 -1.53
N GLU A 604 4.13 -1.02 -2.02
CA GLU A 604 5.52 -0.74 -2.43
C GLU A 604 6.53 -1.05 -1.32
N THR A 605 6.30 -0.56 -0.10
CA THR A 605 7.14 -0.78 1.09
C THR A 605 7.32 -2.27 1.38
N ILE A 606 6.23 -3.04 1.43
CA ILE A 606 6.31 -4.49 1.67
C ILE A 606 7.09 -5.18 0.54
N ALA A 607 6.84 -4.83 -0.73
CA ALA A 607 7.59 -5.41 -1.86
C ALA A 607 9.08 -5.04 -1.82
N ASN A 608 9.41 -3.80 -1.47
CA ASN A 608 10.79 -3.31 -1.43
C ASN A 608 11.61 -3.90 -0.28
N MET A 609 10.99 -4.21 0.86
CA MET A 609 11.66 -4.93 1.95
C MET A 609 12.17 -6.31 1.50
N PHE A 610 11.41 -7.05 0.68
CA PHE A 610 11.83 -8.33 0.09
C PHE A 610 12.79 -8.20 -1.11
N GLU A 611 12.95 -7.00 -1.64
CA GLU A 611 13.82 -6.67 -2.77
C GLU A 611 15.22 -6.24 -2.29
N THR A 612 15.28 -5.56 -1.15
CA THR A 612 16.51 -4.96 -0.58
C THR A 612 17.14 -5.78 0.54
N LEU A 613 16.36 -6.55 1.31
CA LEU A 613 16.87 -7.26 2.49
C LEU A 613 16.87 -8.79 2.31
N PRO A 614 17.90 -9.49 2.82
CA PRO A 614 17.88 -10.94 2.87
C PRO A 614 16.81 -11.43 3.85
N LEU A 615 16.11 -12.52 3.51
CA LEU A 615 15.03 -13.12 4.33
C LEU A 615 15.43 -13.38 5.78
N ARG A 616 16.72 -13.62 6.05
CA ARG A 616 17.28 -13.75 7.41
C ARG A 616 17.03 -12.48 8.24
N LYS A 617 17.36 -11.29 7.74
CA LYS A 617 17.20 -10.02 8.46
C LYS A 617 15.72 -9.70 8.71
N ILE A 618 14.87 -9.95 7.71
CA ILE A 618 13.41 -9.79 7.85
C ILE A 618 12.88 -10.70 8.97
N ARG A 619 13.34 -11.95 9.05
CA ARG A 619 12.95 -12.91 10.10
C ARG A 619 13.50 -12.53 11.48
N GLU A 620 14.73 -12.03 11.56
CA GLU A 620 15.37 -11.62 12.81
C GLU A 620 14.66 -10.41 13.42
N ALA A 621 14.37 -9.36 12.64
CA ALA A 621 13.60 -8.20 13.11
C ALA A 621 12.15 -8.52 13.54
N MET A 622 11.55 -9.59 12.97
CA MET A 622 10.19 -10.05 13.29
C MET A 622 10.16 -11.14 14.40
N THR A 623 11.29 -11.38 15.07
CA THR A 623 11.38 -12.29 16.23
C THR A 623 10.89 -11.57 17.51
N PRO A 624 10.20 -12.24 18.46
CA PRO A 624 9.77 -11.60 19.70
C PRO A 624 10.91 -10.90 20.42
N TYR A 625 10.64 -9.72 20.95
CA TYR A 625 11.57 -8.85 21.67
C TYR A 625 12.79 -8.36 20.85
N ALA A 626 12.79 -8.53 19.52
CA ALA A 626 13.92 -8.12 18.65
C ALA A 626 14.17 -6.60 18.59
N LEU A 627 13.21 -5.77 19.02
CA LEU A 627 13.36 -4.33 19.22
C LEU A 627 13.40 -3.92 20.71
N SER A 628 13.35 -4.86 21.65
CA SER A 628 13.33 -4.56 23.08
C SER A 628 14.72 -4.14 23.59
N PRO A 629 14.83 -3.08 24.41
CA PRO A 629 16.07 -2.75 25.12
C PRO A 629 16.38 -3.77 26.25
N VAL A 630 15.38 -4.54 26.68
CA VAL A 630 15.52 -5.59 27.70
C VAL A 630 15.47 -6.97 27.02
N PRO A 631 16.55 -7.78 27.09
CA PRO A 631 16.56 -9.12 26.51
C PRO A 631 15.55 -10.05 27.19
N ARG A 632 14.80 -10.83 26.38
CA ARG A 632 13.88 -11.88 26.87
C ARG A 632 13.85 -13.05 25.89
N THR A 633 13.89 -14.28 26.41
CA THR A 633 13.87 -15.49 25.60
C THR A 633 12.55 -15.59 24.81
N PRO A 634 12.57 -15.69 23.47
CA PRO A 634 11.34 -15.72 22.67
C PRO A 634 10.48 -16.97 22.89
N THR A 635 9.29 -16.79 23.48
CA THR A 635 8.24 -17.84 23.48
C THR A 635 7.56 -17.87 22.12
N ALA A 636 7.92 -18.85 21.28
CA ALA A 636 7.42 -18.96 19.91
C ALA A 636 5.94 -19.40 19.85
N THR A 637 5.02 -18.43 19.87
CA THR A 637 3.59 -18.64 19.60
C THR A 637 3.31 -18.89 18.12
N ALA A 638 2.52 -19.92 17.82
CA ALA A 638 2.07 -20.22 16.46
C ALA A 638 0.75 -19.47 16.13
N PRO A 639 0.54 -19.01 14.88
CA PRO A 639 -0.74 -18.45 14.44
C PRO A 639 -1.90 -19.41 14.67
N GLU A 640 -2.99 -18.91 15.25
CA GLU A 640 -4.12 -19.74 15.67
C GLU A 640 -5.48 -19.14 15.29
N VAL A 641 -6.52 -19.98 15.28
CA VAL A 641 -7.92 -19.60 15.10
C VAL A 641 -8.71 -20.06 16.32
N VAL A 642 -9.12 -19.11 17.15
CA VAL A 642 -9.81 -19.33 18.44
C VAL A 642 -11.25 -18.81 18.40
N MET A 643 -12.09 -19.28 19.31
CA MET A 643 -13.42 -18.69 19.53
C MET A 643 -13.30 -17.63 20.62
N ASP A 644 -13.83 -16.43 20.37
CA ASP A 644 -14.02 -15.40 21.38
C ASP A 644 -15.25 -15.75 22.23
N PRO A 645 -15.11 -16.00 23.55
CA PRO A 645 -16.24 -16.34 24.41
C PRO A 645 -17.23 -15.18 24.58
N GLN A 646 -16.80 -13.91 24.41
CA GLN A 646 -17.69 -12.75 24.55
C GLN A 646 -18.65 -12.62 23.36
N SER A 647 -18.12 -12.60 22.14
CA SER A 647 -18.93 -12.39 20.93
C SER A 647 -19.43 -13.66 20.25
N GLY A 648 -18.98 -14.85 20.69
CA GLY A 648 -19.29 -16.15 20.06
C GLY A 648 -18.71 -16.33 18.65
N LYS A 649 -17.91 -15.35 18.18
CA LYS A 649 -17.28 -15.34 16.86
C LYS A 649 -15.92 -16.01 16.91
N TYR A 650 -15.36 -16.28 15.74
CA TYR A 650 -13.97 -16.68 15.63
C TYR A 650 -13.05 -15.48 15.46
N LEU A 651 -11.92 -15.54 16.15
CA LEU A 651 -10.75 -14.69 15.98
C LEU A 651 -9.65 -15.49 15.27
N ALA A 652 -8.75 -14.79 14.58
CA ALA A 652 -7.52 -15.36 14.06
C ALA A 652 -6.33 -14.46 14.39
N THR A 653 -5.14 -15.02 14.59
CA THR A 653 -3.88 -14.24 14.69
C THR A 653 -3.83 -13.23 13.55
N SER A 654 -3.58 -11.97 13.89
CA SER A 654 -3.49 -10.88 12.92
C SER A 654 -2.22 -10.98 12.08
N PHE A 655 -2.26 -10.57 10.81
CA PHE A 655 -1.05 -10.57 9.98
C PHE A 655 -0.02 -9.52 10.44
N THR A 656 -0.48 -8.46 11.12
CA THR A 656 0.35 -7.42 11.74
C THR A 656 0.84 -7.78 13.15
N GLU A 657 0.46 -8.93 13.73
CA GLU A 657 0.82 -9.34 15.10
C GLU A 657 2.35 -9.28 15.35
N ARG A 658 3.16 -9.60 14.34
CA ARG A 658 4.63 -9.55 14.42
C ARG A 658 5.22 -8.15 14.27
N MET A 659 4.52 -7.25 13.59
CA MET A 659 4.97 -5.88 13.34
C MET A 659 4.65 -5.00 14.55
N ASN A 660 3.39 -4.93 14.93
CA ASN A 660 2.93 -4.19 16.10
C ASN A 660 3.52 -4.80 17.39
N GLY A 661 3.61 -6.14 17.45
CA GLY A 661 4.22 -6.85 18.58
C GLY A 661 5.65 -6.40 18.85
N ALA A 662 6.47 -6.19 17.81
CA ALA A 662 7.85 -5.72 17.98
C ALA A 662 7.93 -4.31 18.63
N ILE A 663 6.98 -3.41 18.33
CA ILE A 663 6.86 -2.09 18.96
C ILE A 663 6.28 -2.20 20.39
N VAL A 664 5.23 -2.99 20.61
CA VAL A 664 4.65 -3.23 21.94
C VAL A 664 5.67 -3.89 22.89
N GLU A 665 6.47 -4.83 22.40
CA GLU A 665 7.56 -5.48 23.14
C GLU A 665 8.75 -4.53 23.38
N ARG A 666 8.96 -3.52 22.51
CA ARG A 666 9.87 -2.40 22.81
C ARG A 666 9.33 -1.50 23.91
N SER A 667 8.05 -1.15 23.89
CA SER A 667 7.39 -0.37 24.94
C SER A 667 7.37 -1.12 26.28
N TRP A 668 7.18 -2.44 26.28
CA TRP A 668 7.36 -3.30 27.45
C TRP A 668 8.74 -3.11 28.11
N GLY A 669 9.81 -3.10 27.31
CA GLY A 669 11.17 -2.89 27.81
C GLY A 669 11.51 -1.44 28.18
N LEU A 670 10.91 -0.45 27.49
CA LEU A 670 11.13 0.98 27.75
C LEU A 670 10.36 1.53 28.96
N LEU A 671 9.14 1.02 29.19
CA LEU A 671 8.20 1.49 30.22
C LEU A 671 7.96 0.45 31.33
N ASN A 672 8.66 -0.69 31.28
CA ASN A 672 8.55 -1.83 32.19
C ASN A 672 7.10 -2.22 32.50
N TYR A 673 6.41 -2.91 31.58
CA TYR A 673 5.03 -3.39 31.83
C TYR A 673 4.94 -4.63 32.74
N GLY A 674 6.03 -5.06 33.40
CA GLY A 674 6.07 -6.21 34.31
C GLY A 674 6.61 -7.50 33.68
N SER A 675 7.11 -8.42 34.52
CA SER A 675 7.81 -9.64 34.07
C SER A 675 6.93 -10.66 33.33
N ASP A 676 5.67 -10.78 33.75
CA ASP A 676 4.74 -11.77 33.22
C ASP A 676 3.99 -11.29 31.97
N PHE A 677 4.12 -10.00 31.63
CA PHE A 677 3.48 -9.37 30.48
C PHE A 677 3.69 -10.17 29.18
N SER A 678 2.63 -10.28 28.38
CA SER A 678 2.63 -10.90 27.07
C SER A 678 1.59 -10.24 26.17
N TYR A 679 1.93 -10.06 24.88
CA TYR A 679 1.05 -9.47 23.87
C TYR A 679 0.59 -10.53 22.85
N ARG A 680 -0.68 -10.47 22.45
CA ARG A 680 -1.26 -11.24 21.34
C ARG A 680 -2.24 -10.37 20.55
N GLU A 681 -2.23 -10.50 19.23
CA GLU A 681 -3.07 -9.67 18.35
C GLU A 681 -3.95 -10.53 17.45
N TYR A 682 -5.24 -10.20 17.42
CA TYR A 682 -6.24 -10.94 16.66
C TYR A 682 -7.13 -10.04 15.80
N LEU A 683 -7.57 -10.59 14.66
CA LEU A 683 -8.63 -10.03 13.82
C LEU A 683 -9.93 -10.80 14.06
N ASN A 684 -11.06 -10.09 14.25
CA ASN A 684 -12.37 -10.73 14.31
C ASN A 684 -12.83 -11.11 12.89
N VAL A 685 -12.81 -12.41 12.61
CA VAL A 685 -13.14 -13.00 11.30
C VAL A 685 -14.56 -13.55 11.24
N GLY A 686 -15.32 -13.51 12.35
CA GLY A 686 -16.68 -14.03 12.46
C GLY A 686 -16.78 -15.55 12.44
N LYS A 687 -16.33 -16.20 11.36
CA LYS A 687 -16.42 -17.65 11.12
C LYS A 687 -15.04 -18.30 11.02
N ARG A 688 -14.88 -19.48 11.63
CA ARG A 688 -13.63 -20.25 11.68
C ARG A 688 -12.93 -20.44 10.32
N VAL A 689 -13.69 -20.65 9.26
CA VAL A 689 -13.15 -20.81 7.88
C VAL A 689 -12.45 -19.54 7.38
N TYR A 690 -12.97 -18.37 7.70
CA TYR A 690 -12.32 -17.10 7.37
C TYR A 690 -11.06 -16.86 8.21
N GLY A 691 -10.98 -17.44 9.42
CA GLY A 691 -9.77 -17.40 10.23
C GLY A 691 -8.60 -18.17 9.62
N TYR A 692 -8.86 -19.37 9.08
CA TYR A 692 -7.82 -20.11 8.35
C TYR A 692 -7.38 -19.38 7.08
N LEU A 693 -8.30 -18.72 6.37
CA LEU A 693 -7.96 -17.89 5.22
C LEU A 693 -7.16 -16.63 5.61
N ALA A 694 -7.50 -15.98 6.73
CA ALA A 694 -6.81 -14.79 7.23
C ALA A 694 -5.36 -15.07 7.66
N ILE A 695 -5.03 -16.30 8.05
CA ILE A 695 -3.65 -16.73 8.35
C ILE A 695 -2.93 -17.20 7.08
N VAL A 696 -3.58 -18.03 6.26
CA VAL A 696 -2.92 -18.66 5.09
C VAL A 696 -2.67 -17.65 3.97
N LEU A 697 -3.60 -16.74 3.68
CA LEU A 697 -3.45 -15.83 2.53
C LEU A 697 -2.26 -14.86 2.68
N PRO A 698 -2.02 -14.20 3.84
CA PRO A 698 -0.81 -13.40 4.04
C PRO A 698 0.48 -14.22 3.91
N ILE A 699 0.52 -15.44 4.45
CA ILE A 699 1.69 -16.32 4.32
C ILE A 699 1.97 -16.62 2.84
N LEU A 700 0.94 -16.93 2.04
CA LEU A 700 1.08 -17.15 0.60
C LEU A 700 1.60 -15.91 -0.14
N VAL A 701 1.11 -14.71 0.19
CA VAL A 701 1.56 -13.44 -0.41
C VAL A 701 3.02 -13.14 -0.03
N MET A 702 3.40 -13.30 1.23
CA MET A 702 4.78 -13.09 1.69
C MET A 702 5.75 -14.12 1.08
N SER A 703 5.32 -15.38 0.93
CA SER A 703 6.10 -16.40 0.21
C SER A 703 6.26 -16.10 -1.28
N MET A 704 5.26 -15.50 -1.92
CA MET A 704 5.34 -15.03 -3.31
C MET A 704 6.34 -13.87 -3.46
N LEU A 705 6.30 -12.89 -2.55
CA LEU A 705 7.19 -11.72 -2.53
C LEU A 705 8.68 -12.07 -2.31
N ALA A 706 8.99 -13.23 -1.74
CA ALA A 706 10.37 -13.72 -1.69
C ALA A 706 10.99 -13.96 -3.08
N THR A 707 10.18 -14.11 -4.14
CA THR A 707 10.62 -14.37 -5.52
C THR A 707 10.50 -13.12 -6.41
N SER A 708 11.45 -12.90 -7.31
CA SER A 708 11.41 -11.74 -8.23
C SER A 708 10.17 -11.72 -9.15
N PRO A 709 9.74 -12.84 -9.78
CA PRO A 709 8.49 -12.87 -10.55
C PRO A 709 7.25 -12.62 -9.68
N GLY A 710 7.27 -13.08 -8.42
CA GLY A 710 6.20 -12.83 -7.46
C GLY A 710 6.11 -11.36 -7.03
N ARG A 711 7.24 -10.66 -6.88
CA ARG A 711 7.26 -9.19 -6.68
C ARG A 711 6.73 -8.46 -7.91
N TRP A 712 7.16 -8.83 -9.12
CA TRP A 712 6.65 -8.25 -10.37
C TRP A 712 5.12 -8.41 -10.49
N MET A 713 4.60 -9.63 -10.29
CA MET A 713 3.17 -9.91 -10.37
C MET A 713 2.37 -9.17 -9.28
N TYR A 714 2.90 -9.11 -8.06
CA TYR A 714 2.31 -8.30 -6.99
C TYR A 714 2.24 -6.83 -7.38
N ARG A 715 3.34 -6.24 -7.87
CA ARG A 715 3.43 -4.84 -8.32
C ARG A 715 2.41 -4.51 -9.42
N LYS A 716 2.06 -5.47 -10.29
CA LYS A 716 1.01 -5.32 -11.32
C LYS A 716 -0.44 -5.49 -10.81
N LEU A 717 -0.65 -6.02 -9.61
CA LEU A 717 -1.96 -6.27 -9.01
C LEU A 717 -2.37 -5.25 -7.92
N VAL A 718 -1.43 -4.44 -7.44
CA VAL A 718 -1.63 -3.45 -6.37
C VAL A 718 -1.92 -2.04 -6.91
N ARG A 719 -2.32 -1.12 -6.03
CA ARG A 719 -2.42 0.32 -6.36
C ARG A 719 -1.03 0.90 -6.58
N GLU A 720 -0.88 1.78 -7.56
CA GLU A 720 0.40 2.47 -7.87
C GLU A 720 0.86 3.37 -6.72
N ALA A 721 2.18 3.50 -6.53
CA ALA A 721 2.76 4.36 -5.50
C ALA A 721 2.30 5.82 -5.68
N GLY A 722 1.99 6.50 -4.57
CA GLY A 722 1.39 7.83 -4.60
C GLY A 722 -0.12 7.87 -4.87
N THR A 723 -0.76 6.75 -5.21
CA THR A 723 -2.23 6.66 -5.30
C THR A 723 -2.85 6.09 -4.01
N GLY A 724 -4.14 6.38 -3.80
CA GLY A 724 -4.87 5.94 -2.61
C GLY A 724 -6.38 5.90 -2.77
N PRO A 725 -7.11 5.60 -1.68
CA PRO A 725 -8.56 5.56 -1.67
C PRO A 725 -9.19 6.92 -2.00
N THR A 726 -10.45 6.93 -2.44
CA THR A 726 -11.18 8.19 -2.63
C THR A 726 -11.48 8.86 -1.29
N LYS A 727 -11.86 10.13 -1.31
CA LYS A 727 -12.27 10.86 -0.09
C LYS A 727 -13.43 10.12 0.62
N GLU A 728 -14.37 9.60 -0.15
CA GLU A 728 -15.56 8.88 0.31
C GLU A 728 -15.22 7.47 0.84
N GLU A 729 -14.23 6.79 0.23
CA GLU A 729 -13.67 5.54 0.78
C GLU A 729 -13.04 5.77 2.16
N ARG A 730 -12.35 6.91 2.36
CA ARG A 730 -11.75 7.31 3.64
C ARG A 730 -12.76 7.73 4.69
N GLU A 731 -13.64 8.68 4.37
CA GLU A 731 -14.65 9.23 5.29
C GLU A 731 -15.71 8.21 5.70
N SER A 732 -15.99 7.20 4.87
CA SER A 732 -16.89 6.10 5.23
C SER A 732 -16.18 4.90 5.91
N GLY A 733 -14.85 4.97 6.07
CA GLY A 733 -14.05 4.00 6.81
C GLY A 733 -14.29 4.04 8.32
N CYS A 734 -13.79 3.03 9.04
CA CYS A 734 -13.79 3.01 10.50
C CYS A 734 -12.77 2.01 11.07
N LEU A 735 -12.35 2.27 12.31
CA LEU A 735 -11.71 1.32 13.20
C LEU A 735 -12.57 1.15 14.46
N LEU A 736 -12.83 -0.10 14.84
CA LEU A 736 -13.24 -0.49 16.18
C LEU A 736 -12.34 -1.65 16.62
N ALA A 737 -11.64 -1.45 17.73
CA ALA A 737 -10.81 -2.46 18.36
C ALA A 737 -11.01 -2.45 19.89
N ARG A 738 -10.54 -3.49 20.56
CA ARG A 738 -10.41 -3.54 22.01
C ARG A 738 -9.06 -4.10 22.41
N VAL A 739 -8.54 -3.63 23.53
CA VAL A 739 -7.42 -4.22 24.26
C VAL A 739 -8.01 -4.83 25.53
N GLU A 740 -7.71 -6.09 25.81
CA GLU A 740 -8.18 -6.80 27.00
C GLU A 740 -7.00 -7.26 27.83
N GLY A 741 -7.08 -7.21 29.16
CA GLY A 741 -6.05 -7.78 30.02
C GLY A 741 -6.56 -8.32 31.35
N GLU A 742 -5.76 -9.20 31.94
CA GLU A 742 -5.93 -9.73 33.30
C GLU A 742 -4.72 -9.38 34.17
N SER A 743 -4.97 -9.16 35.47
CA SER A 743 -3.92 -9.04 36.48
C SER A 743 -3.16 -10.35 36.66
N THR A 744 -1.93 -10.28 37.21
CA THR A 744 -1.09 -11.47 37.39
C THR A 744 -1.74 -12.56 38.27
N ASP A 745 -2.53 -12.15 39.28
CA ASP A 745 -3.32 -13.04 40.15
C ASP A 745 -4.69 -13.45 39.54
N GLY A 746 -5.10 -12.81 38.44
CA GLY A 746 -6.40 -13.00 37.80
C GLY A 746 -7.61 -12.39 38.52
N SER A 747 -7.41 -11.57 39.56
CA SER A 747 -8.49 -10.96 40.34
C SER A 747 -9.17 -9.78 39.64
N VAL A 748 -8.45 -9.06 38.77
CA VAL A 748 -8.94 -7.89 38.03
C VAL A 748 -8.81 -8.13 36.53
N LYS A 749 -9.82 -7.71 35.76
CA LYS A 749 -9.78 -7.64 34.30
C LYS A 749 -10.14 -6.23 33.86
N ALA A 750 -9.53 -5.78 32.77
CA ALA A 750 -9.79 -4.47 32.20
C ALA A 750 -9.83 -4.52 30.67
N GLY A 751 -10.52 -3.54 30.10
CA GLY A 751 -10.65 -3.29 28.68
C GLY A 751 -10.20 -1.87 28.34
N VAL A 752 -9.72 -1.68 27.11
CA VAL A 752 -9.64 -0.36 26.45
C VAL A 752 -10.31 -0.48 25.09
N LYS A 753 -11.45 0.17 24.91
CA LYS A 753 -12.16 0.22 23.63
C LYS A 753 -11.65 1.38 22.79
N ILE A 754 -11.19 1.06 21.58
CA ILE A 754 -10.55 1.99 20.65
C ILE A 754 -11.51 2.26 19.48
N THR A 755 -11.87 3.53 19.28
CA THR A 755 -12.86 3.94 18.27
C THR A 755 -12.33 5.05 17.36
N GLY A 756 -12.29 4.79 16.05
CA GLY A 756 -11.88 5.76 15.03
C GLY A 756 -12.86 5.92 13.87
N LYS A 757 -13.23 7.16 13.55
CA LYS A 757 -14.23 7.54 12.53
C LYS A 757 -13.61 7.98 11.20
N GLN A 758 -12.76 7.13 10.64
CA GLN A 758 -12.22 7.21 9.28
C GLN A 758 -11.56 5.87 8.92
N ASP A 759 -11.10 5.71 7.69
CA ASP A 759 -10.28 4.54 7.36
C ASP A 759 -8.97 4.54 8.19
N PRO A 760 -8.54 3.39 8.72
CA PRO A 760 -7.31 3.34 9.50
C PRO A 760 -6.07 3.69 8.68
N GLY A 761 -5.95 3.17 7.45
CA GLY A 761 -4.73 3.27 6.64
C GLY A 761 -4.29 4.70 6.34
N TYR A 762 -5.22 5.64 6.16
CA TYR A 762 -4.91 7.01 5.77
C TYR A 762 -5.63 8.08 6.58
N GLY A 763 -6.95 8.04 6.71
CA GLY A 763 -7.71 9.07 7.40
C GLY A 763 -7.31 9.16 8.87
N LEU A 764 -7.25 8.01 9.55
CA LEU A 764 -6.73 7.95 10.92
C LEU A 764 -5.20 8.04 10.96
N THR A 765 -4.44 7.40 10.05
CA THR A 765 -2.97 7.55 10.01
C THR A 765 -2.51 9.01 9.89
N SER A 766 -3.18 9.83 9.08
CA SER A 766 -2.79 11.23 8.87
C SER A 766 -3.13 12.12 10.07
N LEU A 767 -4.23 11.80 10.78
CA LEU A 767 -4.59 12.39 12.07
C LEU A 767 -3.55 11.97 13.13
N MET A 768 -3.32 10.67 13.28
CA MET A 768 -2.41 10.08 14.28
C MET A 768 -0.99 10.65 14.16
N LEU A 769 -0.44 10.69 12.94
CA LEU A 769 0.90 11.23 12.70
C LEU A 769 0.96 12.74 12.96
N ALA A 770 -0.08 13.49 12.62
CA ALA A 770 -0.14 14.93 12.88
C ALA A 770 -0.25 15.25 14.37
N GLU A 771 -1.07 14.51 15.13
CA GLU A 771 -1.17 14.66 16.59
C GLU A 771 0.12 14.20 17.30
N VAL A 772 0.83 13.17 16.81
CA VAL A 772 2.18 12.86 17.31
C VAL A 772 3.15 14.02 17.09
N GLY A 773 3.11 14.67 15.92
CA GLY A 773 3.92 15.85 15.64
C GLY A 773 3.55 17.07 16.51
N LEU A 774 2.25 17.31 16.74
CA LEU A 774 1.76 18.37 17.62
C LEU A 774 2.13 18.09 19.10
N CYS A 775 2.02 16.86 19.56
CA CYS A 775 2.48 16.43 20.88
C CYS A 775 3.98 16.68 21.06
N LEU A 776 4.81 16.31 20.08
CA LEU A 776 6.26 16.56 20.09
C LEU A 776 6.61 18.06 20.00
N ALA A 777 5.76 18.89 19.38
CA ALA A 777 6.00 20.33 19.23
C ALA A 777 5.55 21.18 20.43
N PHE A 778 4.48 20.79 21.11
CA PHE A 778 3.80 21.65 22.12
C PHE A 778 3.57 21.02 23.50
N ASN A 779 3.59 19.69 23.61
CA ASN A 779 3.32 18.98 24.88
C ASN A 779 4.47 18.03 25.29
N VAL A 780 5.62 18.09 24.62
CA VAL A 780 6.75 17.17 24.83
C VAL A 780 7.23 17.15 26.28
N ASP A 781 7.23 18.29 26.98
CA ASP A 781 7.65 18.40 28.37
C ASP A 781 6.71 17.69 29.38
N GLU A 782 5.50 17.33 28.96
CA GLU A 782 4.55 16.52 29.75
C GLU A 782 4.73 15.00 29.49
N THR A 783 5.55 14.61 28.50
CA THR A 783 5.71 13.21 28.08
C THR A 783 6.78 12.45 28.87
N ARG A 784 6.61 11.14 29.00
CA ARG A 784 7.68 10.27 29.54
C ARG A 784 8.91 10.28 28.62
N ALA A 785 8.74 10.38 27.31
CA ALA A 785 9.83 10.51 26.35
C ALA A 785 10.83 11.63 26.71
N LYS A 786 10.34 12.79 27.19
CA LYS A 786 11.21 13.86 27.69
C LYS A 786 11.93 13.47 28.99
N THR A 787 11.24 12.84 29.93
CA THR A 787 11.86 12.35 31.19
C THR A 787 12.91 11.25 30.97
N MET A 788 12.81 10.52 29.85
CA MET A 788 13.78 9.50 29.42
C MET A 788 15.02 10.08 28.72
N GLY A 789 15.04 11.40 28.48
CA GLY A 789 16.15 12.10 27.82
C GLY A 789 16.19 11.96 26.30
N GLY A 790 15.15 11.42 25.65
CA GLY A 790 15.12 11.19 24.20
C GLY A 790 15.49 9.77 23.78
N GLY A 791 16.01 9.66 22.56
CA GLY A 791 16.31 8.40 21.88
C GLY A 791 15.28 7.99 20.82
N VAL A 792 15.53 6.84 20.17
CA VAL A 792 14.51 6.14 19.37
C VAL A 792 13.55 5.41 20.32
N LEU A 793 12.31 5.86 20.37
CA LEU A 793 11.28 5.46 21.33
C LEU A 793 10.03 4.92 20.60
N THR A 794 8.88 4.92 21.28
CA THR A 794 7.58 4.42 20.77
C THR A 794 6.46 5.40 21.13
N THR A 795 5.27 5.23 20.56
CA THR A 795 4.12 6.13 20.83
C THR A 795 3.63 6.06 22.27
N ALA A 796 3.77 4.91 22.93
CA ALA A 796 3.53 4.73 24.35
C ALA A 796 4.45 5.60 25.23
N CYS A 797 5.67 5.95 24.78
CA CYS A 797 6.54 6.88 25.51
C CYS A 797 5.98 8.32 25.51
N LEU A 798 5.12 8.69 24.55
CA LEU A 798 4.40 9.96 24.58
C LEU A 798 3.22 9.92 25.56
N GLY A 799 2.48 8.80 25.61
CA GLY A 799 1.55 8.49 26.70
C GLY A 799 0.34 9.44 26.79
N GLU A 800 0.02 9.90 28.01
CA GLU A 800 -1.23 10.62 28.27
C GLU A 800 -1.41 11.94 27.49
N PRO A 801 -0.40 12.82 27.33
CA PRO A 801 -0.52 14.01 26.48
C PRO A 801 -0.96 13.67 25.05
N LEU A 802 -0.41 12.61 24.45
CA LEU A 802 -0.79 12.14 23.12
C LEU A 802 -2.20 11.55 23.12
N ARG A 803 -2.55 10.70 24.10
CA ARG A 803 -3.89 10.10 24.21
C ARG A 803 -4.97 11.18 24.31
N ALA A 804 -4.75 12.18 25.17
CA ALA A 804 -5.67 13.30 25.37
C ALA A 804 -5.75 14.26 24.17
N GLN A 805 -4.78 14.27 23.26
CA GLN A 805 -4.86 14.96 21.97
C GLN A 805 -5.68 14.15 20.95
N LEU A 806 -5.37 12.86 20.78
CA LEU A 806 -6.09 11.93 19.91
C LEU A 806 -7.59 11.85 20.27
N GLU A 807 -7.93 11.85 21.56
CA GLU A 807 -9.31 11.84 22.03
C GLU A 807 -10.07 13.12 21.64
N LYS A 808 -9.43 14.30 21.73
CA LYS A 808 -9.98 15.58 21.24
C LYS A 808 -10.14 15.59 19.72
N ALA A 809 -9.23 14.95 18.99
CA ALA A 809 -9.34 14.72 17.55
C ALA A 809 -10.40 13.67 17.15
N GLY A 810 -11.03 12.99 18.12
CA GLY A 810 -12.08 12.00 17.89
C GLY A 810 -11.60 10.58 17.66
N PHE A 811 -10.36 10.26 18.04
CA PHE A 811 -9.81 8.91 18.10
C PHE A 811 -9.71 8.46 19.57
N LEU A 812 -10.68 7.64 20.00
CA LEU A 812 -11.00 7.45 21.43
C LEU A 812 -10.34 6.21 22.05
N PHE A 813 -9.89 6.30 23.31
CA PHE A 813 -9.34 5.20 24.10
C PHE A 813 -10.11 5.02 25.43
N GLU A 814 -11.27 4.38 25.36
CA GLU A 814 -12.20 4.24 26.49
C GLU A 814 -11.79 3.07 27.40
N PHE A 815 -11.12 3.35 28.53
CA PHE A 815 -10.77 2.35 29.56
C PHE A 815 -11.98 1.95 30.42
N GLU A 816 -12.14 0.66 30.70
CA GLU A 816 -13.18 0.11 31.57
C GLU A 816 -12.67 -1.09 32.39
N LEU A 817 -13.23 -1.31 33.60
CA LEU A 817 -13.01 -2.53 34.38
C LEU A 817 -14.08 -3.57 34.00
N ILE A 818 -13.64 -4.80 33.75
CA ILE A 818 -14.49 -5.91 33.31
C ILE A 818 -14.81 -6.78 34.53
N ASN A 819 -16.07 -6.69 34.99
CA ASN A 819 -16.62 -7.51 36.09
C ASN A 819 -17.10 -8.89 35.59
#